data_AF-G0ENT6-F1
#
_entry.id   AF-G0ENT6-F1
#
_cell.length_a   1.000
_cell.length_b   1.000
_cell.length_c   1.000
_cell.angle_alpha   90.00
_cell.angle_beta   90.00
_cell.angle_gamma   90.00
#
_symmetry.space_group_name_H-M   'P 1'
#
loop_
_entity.id
_entity.type
_entity.pdbx_description
1 polymer ?
#
loop_
_entity_poly.entity_id
_entity_poly.type
_entity_poly.pdbx_seq_one_letter_code
_entity_poly.pdbx_strand_id
1 'polypeptide(L)'
;MKYKPQTKEELKELVKDESIYLGDIDTSLINDMTVLFKESKRKKFDGIENWDTSNVIDMHDMFFNCRTFNSDISKWNVSNVENMACMFFGAEEFNQYIGDWNVYKVKDMNSIFFDCKKFNQDLNSWNVSNVENMSFMFYGASSFNQPLNNWNVSNVKNMYGMFSGCKKFNQDLNSWNTSNAENMSCMFFEAENFDQSISNWNVINVTKMYSMFERCKNFNQSLNDWNVSNVTDMNSMFKCAEKINQLLNNWDTSKVENMRSMFEEAYRFNSDINNWNTSNVKDMSNMFCKCKSFNKPLYKWDTSNVVNMKCMFFEAENFNQDINNWNVSKTENMLGMFENAYNFNQPLNNWDTSNVLYMNYMFFNAKSFNQDIGSWNVFSAIYMSYMFSGAESFNYSIENWIINEACFIDDIFSGASSFKNVKSILNIYFLSKGNNRKKLLDMLENCNIKEVYKEVLKYNKLKDFIKKLENTYYDELKELIENKESIITEYKKAKKIELKDNEKYKPKNKIELLKLIKEKVKYDKIDTSLITDMSGLFQNSKLEKFDGIETWDTSNVEDMHNMFKGAVYFNHNIENWNVSKVEDMAYMFEGCTRFNQPLNNWNVSNVKYMNFMFSHCIIFNNDLSNWNVSNVEIMSFMFESAYSFNQDISKWNISKLKYADAMFRYAKSFNQPLNDWNMSNAESITSMFQWASNFNQPLYKWNMSNIKYISFLFDNCINFNQDLESWKLGENVNMKYAFSNSPIESNPPSWYKS
;
A
#
# COMPACT_ATOMS: atom_id res chain seq x y z
N MET A 1 43.24 -15.37 -44.97
CA MET A 1 42.90 -15.51 -43.54
C MET A 1 43.56 -16.78 -43.02
N LYS A 2 44.12 -16.76 -41.80
CA LYS A 2 44.90 -17.86 -41.20
C LYS A 2 44.02 -18.84 -40.40
N TYR A 3 42.89 -18.37 -39.90
CA TYR A 3 41.94 -19.17 -39.12
C TYR A 3 40.58 -19.16 -39.83
N LYS A 4 39.86 -20.29 -39.84
CA LYS A 4 38.52 -20.42 -40.43
C LYS A 4 37.64 -21.28 -39.52
N PRO A 5 37.13 -20.72 -38.41
CA PRO A 5 36.27 -21.44 -37.49
C PRO A 5 35.02 -21.95 -38.19
N GLN A 6 34.62 -23.19 -37.88
CA GLN A 6 33.39 -23.82 -38.37
C GLN A 6 32.22 -23.60 -37.41
N THR A 7 32.51 -23.30 -36.14
CA THR A 7 31.50 -23.10 -35.09
C THR A 7 31.74 -21.81 -34.32
N LYS A 8 30.71 -21.33 -33.61
CA LYS A 8 30.80 -20.18 -32.71
C LYS A 8 31.82 -20.43 -31.60
N GLU A 9 31.91 -21.65 -31.08
CA GLU A 9 32.82 -22.03 -30.00
C GLU A 9 34.29 -21.92 -30.45
N GLU A 10 34.59 -22.38 -31.66
CA GLU A 10 35.93 -22.21 -32.25
C GLU A 10 36.26 -20.72 -32.44
N LEU A 11 35.33 -19.91 -32.95
CA LEU A 11 35.52 -18.46 -33.06
C LEU A 11 35.72 -17.82 -31.68
N LYS A 12 34.95 -18.24 -30.68
CA LYS A 12 35.01 -17.72 -29.30
C LYS A 12 36.38 -17.95 -28.66
N GLU A 13 37.01 -19.10 -28.88
CA GLU A 13 38.37 -19.35 -28.40
C GLU A 13 39.41 -18.49 -29.12
N LEU A 14 39.27 -18.29 -30.43
CA LEU A 14 40.18 -17.43 -31.19
C LEU A 14 40.11 -15.95 -30.74
N VAL A 15 38.90 -15.42 -30.47
CA VAL A 15 38.75 -14.01 -30.09
C VAL A 15 39.20 -13.71 -28.67
N LYS A 16 39.20 -14.72 -27.78
CA LYS A 16 39.74 -14.63 -26.41
C LYS A 16 41.27 -14.47 -26.40
N ASP A 17 41.96 -15.01 -27.40
CA ASP A 17 43.40 -14.85 -27.53
C ASP A 17 43.73 -13.43 -28.04
N GLU A 18 44.16 -12.56 -27.13
CA GLU A 18 44.54 -11.17 -27.45
C GLU A 18 45.75 -11.05 -28.40
N SER A 19 46.53 -12.12 -28.60
CA SER A 19 47.65 -12.13 -29.53
C SER A 19 47.23 -12.30 -30.99
N ILE A 20 46.03 -12.83 -31.25
CA ILE A 20 45.51 -13.04 -32.60
C ILE A 20 45.01 -11.70 -33.17
N TYR A 21 45.50 -11.32 -34.35
CA TYR A 21 44.95 -10.22 -35.13
C TYR A 21 43.57 -10.61 -35.69
N LEU A 22 42.52 -9.84 -35.41
CA LEU A 22 41.15 -10.29 -35.74
C LEU A 22 40.91 -10.39 -37.25
N GLY A 23 41.62 -9.62 -38.07
CA GLY A 23 41.55 -9.70 -39.53
C GLY A 23 42.15 -10.99 -40.13
N ASP A 24 42.86 -11.80 -39.33
CA ASP A 24 43.34 -13.11 -39.75
C ASP A 24 42.24 -14.20 -39.67
N ILE A 25 41.05 -13.90 -39.15
CA ILE A 25 39.95 -14.86 -38.92
C ILE A 25 38.87 -14.74 -40.00
N ASP A 26 38.61 -15.83 -40.73
CA ASP A 26 37.54 -15.95 -41.72
C ASP A 26 36.22 -16.35 -41.05
N THR A 27 35.34 -15.37 -40.87
CA THR A 27 34.02 -15.55 -40.25
C THR A 27 32.91 -15.96 -41.22
N SER A 28 33.23 -16.19 -42.51
CA SER A 28 32.22 -16.43 -43.56
C SER A 28 31.30 -17.64 -43.32
N LEU A 29 31.68 -18.58 -42.45
CA LEU A 29 30.87 -19.76 -42.11
C LEU A 29 30.03 -19.59 -40.83
N ILE A 30 30.19 -18.48 -40.12
CA ILE A 30 29.57 -18.25 -38.81
C ILE A 30 28.21 -17.57 -39.01
N ASN A 31 27.17 -18.19 -38.46
CA ASN A 31 25.81 -17.64 -38.45
C ASN A 31 25.34 -17.16 -37.06
N ASP A 32 26.09 -17.48 -36.01
CA ASP A 32 25.78 -17.14 -34.62
C ASP A 32 27.02 -16.49 -34.00
N MET A 33 26.92 -15.19 -33.70
CA MET A 33 27.97 -14.36 -33.09
C MET A 33 27.67 -13.97 -31.64
N THR A 34 26.79 -14.73 -31.01
CA THR A 34 26.28 -14.40 -29.69
C THR A 34 27.35 -14.52 -28.63
N VAL A 35 27.32 -13.60 -27.66
CA VAL A 35 28.24 -13.54 -26.51
C VAL A 35 29.74 -13.65 -26.85
N LEU A 36 30.16 -13.36 -28.09
CA LEU A 36 31.54 -13.60 -28.56
C LEU A 36 32.56 -12.79 -27.76
N PHE A 37 32.26 -11.52 -27.52
CA PHE A 37 33.09 -10.63 -26.74
C PHE A 37 32.49 -10.30 -25.37
N LYS A 38 31.45 -10.99 -24.91
CA LYS A 38 30.81 -10.69 -23.61
C LYS A 38 31.85 -10.56 -22.48
N GLU A 39 31.84 -9.40 -21.83
CA GLU A 39 32.74 -8.96 -20.77
C GLU A 39 34.24 -8.98 -21.13
N SER A 40 34.54 -8.93 -22.43
CA SER A 40 35.91 -8.98 -22.92
C SER A 40 36.70 -7.76 -22.45
N LYS A 41 37.92 -8.02 -21.98
CA LYS A 41 38.92 -7.02 -21.60
C LYS A 41 39.87 -6.68 -22.74
N ARG A 42 39.64 -7.25 -23.92
CA ARG A 42 40.43 -7.05 -25.12
C ARG A 42 40.52 -5.57 -25.47
N LYS A 43 41.74 -5.07 -25.67
CA LYS A 43 41.99 -3.65 -25.98
C LYS A 43 42.16 -3.35 -27.46
N LYS A 44 42.54 -4.35 -28.26
CA LYS A 44 42.82 -4.22 -29.69
C LYS A 44 41.83 -5.04 -30.50
N PHE A 45 40.98 -4.37 -31.25
CA PHE A 45 40.05 -5.01 -32.18
C PHE A 45 40.43 -4.76 -33.65
N ASP A 46 41.69 -4.37 -33.91
CA ASP A 46 42.17 -4.13 -35.27
C ASP A 46 41.88 -5.34 -36.18
N GLY A 47 41.35 -5.08 -37.37
CA GLY A 47 40.99 -6.09 -38.36
C GLY A 47 39.55 -6.61 -38.27
N ILE A 48 38.81 -6.29 -37.19
CA ILE A 48 37.41 -6.71 -37.03
C ILE A 48 36.49 -6.08 -38.10
N GLU A 49 36.87 -4.92 -38.65
CA GLU A 49 36.16 -4.23 -39.72
C GLU A 49 36.11 -5.02 -41.03
N ASN A 50 36.96 -6.05 -41.17
CA ASN A 50 37.06 -6.91 -42.36
C ASN A 50 36.30 -8.24 -42.23
N TRP A 51 35.61 -8.47 -41.11
CA TRP A 51 34.83 -9.69 -40.92
C TRP A 51 33.66 -9.78 -41.90
N ASP A 52 33.43 -10.98 -42.43
CA ASP A 52 32.23 -11.29 -43.20
C ASP A 52 31.11 -11.68 -42.24
N THR A 53 30.14 -10.80 -42.07
CA THR A 53 28.95 -11.01 -41.22
C THR A 53 27.71 -11.35 -42.04
N SER A 54 27.83 -11.55 -43.36
CA SER A 54 26.68 -11.67 -44.26
C SER A 54 25.80 -12.90 -43.98
N ASN A 55 26.34 -13.92 -43.32
CA ASN A 55 25.61 -15.13 -42.91
C ASN A 55 25.09 -15.09 -41.47
N VAL A 56 25.37 -14.02 -40.70
CA VAL A 56 25.02 -13.92 -39.28
C VAL A 56 23.52 -13.65 -39.11
N ILE A 57 22.91 -14.43 -38.21
CA ILE A 57 21.48 -14.39 -37.87
C ILE A 57 21.29 -13.88 -36.43
N ASP A 58 22.20 -14.21 -35.51
CA ASP A 58 22.11 -13.82 -34.10
C ASP A 58 23.40 -13.13 -33.62
N MET A 59 23.26 -11.93 -33.05
CA MET A 59 24.31 -11.10 -32.45
C MET A 59 24.00 -10.74 -30.98
N HIS A 60 23.08 -11.45 -30.33
CA HIS A 60 22.71 -11.16 -28.94
C HIS A 60 23.93 -11.14 -28.01
N ASP A 61 23.99 -10.15 -27.12
CA ASP A 61 25.07 -9.95 -26.15
C ASP A 61 26.50 -9.89 -26.74
N MET A 62 26.68 -9.70 -28.06
CA MET A 62 28.00 -9.87 -28.69
C MET A 62 29.10 -9.03 -28.03
N PHE A 63 28.82 -7.78 -27.68
CA PHE A 63 29.72 -6.86 -26.96
C PHE A 63 29.21 -6.47 -25.57
N PHE A 64 28.40 -7.33 -24.94
CA PHE A 64 27.85 -7.09 -23.61
C PHE A 64 28.96 -6.79 -22.59
N ASN A 65 28.87 -5.66 -21.90
CA ASN A 65 29.85 -5.12 -20.94
C ASN A 65 31.29 -4.96 -21.49
N CYS A 66 31.47 -4.85 -22.81
CA CYS A 66 32.73 -4.44 -23.42
C CYS A 66 32.95 -2.94 -23.27
N ARG A 67 33.20 -2.47 -22.04
CA ARG A 67 33.19 -1.04 -21.70
C ARG A 67 34.05 -0.15 -22.60
N THR A 68 35.17 -0.67 -23.11
CA THR A 68 36.13 0.08 -23.94
C THR A 68 35.98 -0.16 -25.44
N PHE A 69 35.00 -0.97 -25.88
CA PHE A 69 34.83 -1.29 -27.31
C PHE A 69 34.33 -0.07 -28.08
N ASN A 70 35.08 0.29 -29.14
CA ASN A 70 34.73 1.41 -30.02
C ASN A 70 35.39 1.28 -31.41
N SER A 71 35.57 0.04 -31.91
CA SER A 71 36.21 -0.19 -33.21
C SER A 71 35.21 -0.14 -34.35
N ASP A 72 35.66 0.29 -35.53
CA ASP A 72 34.82 0.48 -36.71
C ASP A 72 34.18 -0.85 -37.15
N ILE A 73 32.85 -0.86 -37.24
CA ILE A 73 32.02 -1.97 -37.70
C ILE A 73 31.01 -1.49 -38.75
N SER A 74 31.21 -0.30 -39.31
CA SER A 74 30.30 0.33 -40.28
C SER A 74 30.09 -0.51 -41.55
N LYS A 75 31.10 -1.30 -41.95
CA LYS A 75 31.09 -2.12 -43.17
C LYS A 75 30.41 -3.49 -43.02
N TRP A 76 29.99 -3.86 -41.82
CA TRP A 76 29.35 -5.16 -41.59
C TRP A 76 28.01 -5.25 -42.32
N ASN A 77 27.75 -6.41 -42.93
CA ASN A 77 26.45 -6.73 -43.49
C ASN A 77 25.60 -7.43 -42.42
N VAL A 78 24.60 -6.72 -41.88
CA VAL A 78 23.67 -7.25 -40.87
C VAL A 78 22.28 -7.57 -41.42
N SER A 79 22.12 -7.61 -42.75
CA SER A 79 20.80 -7.79 -43.40
C SER A 79 20.11 -9.13 -43.11
N ASN A 80 20.85 -10.12 -42.60
CA ASN A 80 20.32 -11.41 -42.17
C ASN A 80 20.12 -11.53 -40.66
N VAL A 81 20.51 -10.54 -39.86
CA VAL A 81 20.39 -10.57 -38.40
C VAL A 81 18.94 -10.40 -37.99
N GLU A 82 18.44 -11.34 -37.19
CA GLU A 82 17.09 -11.35 -36.64
C GLU A 82 17.07 -10.97 -35.15
N ASN A 83 18.18 -11.22 -34.44
CA ASN A 83 18.34 -10.89 -33.03
C ASN A 83 19.65 -10.13 -32.76
N MET A 84 19.54 -8.96 -32.14
CA MET A 84 20.67 -8.15 -31.69
C MET A 84 20.45 -7.57 -30.29
N ALA A 85 19.55 -8.18 -29.51
CA ALA A 85 19.26 -7.75 -28.15
C ALA A 85 20.54 -7.64 -27.32
N CYS A 86 20.65 -6.57 -26.54
CA CYS A 86 21.79 -6.30 -25.66
C CYS A 86 23.18 -6.27 -26.34
N MET A 87 23.26 -6.14 -27.67
CA MET A 87 24.52 -6.27 -28.43
C MET A 87 25.63 -5.36 -27.89
N PHE A 88 25.33 -4.10 -27.53
CA PHE A 88 26.28 -3.14 -26.97
C PHE A 88 25.97 -2.77 -25.51
N PHE A 89 25.17 -3.56 -24.79
CA PHE A 89 24.85 -3.31 -23.39
C PHE A 89 26.14 -3.03 -22.59
N GLY A 90 26.23 -1.91 -21.89
CA GLY A 90 27.39 -1.53 -21.08
C GLY A 90 28.67 -1.23 -21.86
N ALA A 91 28.63 -1.12 -23.19
CA ALA A 91 29.76 -0.67 -24.01
C ALA A 91 29.89 0.86 -23.92
N GLU A 92 30.33 1.36 -22.76
CA GLU A 92 30.30 2.78 -22.39
C GLU A 92 30.99 3.72 -23.40
N GLU A 93 32.06 3.24 -24.04
CA GLU A 93 32.86 3.99 -25.01
C GLU A 93 32.38 3.88 -26.45
N PHE A 94 31.40 3.01 -26.75
CA PHE A 94 30.95 2.77 -28.11
C PHE A 94 30.26 4.01 -28.71
N ASN A 95 30.77 4.47 -29.85
CA ASN A 95 30.26 5.63 -30.57
C ASN A 95 30.59 5.56 -32.08
N GLN A 96 30.61 4.36 -32.67
CA GLN A 96 30.89 4.18 -34.10
C GLN A 96 29.63 4.31 -34.95
N TYR A 97 29.78 4.84 -36.16
CA TYR A 97 28.67 5.03 -37.09
C TYR A 97 28.20 3.68 -37.64
N ILE A 98 26.90 3.41 -37.47
CA ILE A 98 26.21 2.19 -37.90
C ILE A 98 24.88 2.50 -38.61
N GLY A 99 24.68 3.75 -39.05
CA GLY A 99 23.44 4.19 -39.70
C GLY A 99 23.14 3.47 -41.02
N ASP A 100 24.16 2.95 -41.70
CA ASP A 100 24.00 2.25 -43.00
C ASP A 100 23.58 0.78 -42.86
N TRP A 101 23.46 0.28 -41.62
CA TRP A 101 23.05 -1.09 -41.37
C TRP A 101 21.60 -1.37 -41.79
N ASN A 102 21.38 -2.48 -42.51
CA ASN A 102 20.05 -2.97 -42.83
C ASN A 102 19.51 -3.84 -41.68
N VAL A 103 18.72 -3.25 -40.80
CA VAL A 103 18.13 -3.91 -39.62
C VAL A 103 16.71 -4.43 -39.83
N TYR A 104 16.23 -4.51 -41.08
CA TYR A 104 14.82 -4.79 -41.40
C TYR A 104 14.28 -6.10 -40.80
N LYS A 105 15.11 -7.14 -40.64
CA LYS A 105 14.68 -8.44 -40.10
C LYS A 105 14.59 -8.49 -38.56
N VAL A 106 15.10 -7.47 -37.87
CA VAL A 106 15.16 -7.46 -36.40
C VAL A 106 13.78 -7.20 -35.82
N LYS A 107 13.36 -8.06 -34.89
CA LYS A 107 12.09 -7.91 -34.15
C LYS A 107 12.26 -7.41 -32.72
N ASP A 108 13.39 -7.75 -32.09
CA ASP A 108 13.71 -7.37 -30.73
C ASP A 108 14.97 -6.48 -30.70
N MET A 109 14.79 -5.23 -30.29
CA MET A 109 15.84 -4.23 -30.08
C MET A 109 16.02 -3.90 -28.60
N ASN A 110 15.65 -4.82 -27.70
CA ASN A 110 15.82 -4.65 -26.27
C ASN A 110 17.28 -4.32 -25.92
N SER A 111 17.47 -3.23 -25.18
CA SER A 111 18.73 -2.87 -24.52
C SER A 111 19.98 -2.77 -25.43
N ILE A 112 19.84 -2.58 -26.74
CA ILE A 112 20.99 -2.57 -27.68
C ILE A 112 22.08 -1.60 -27.21
N PHE A 113 21.72 -0.37 -26.84
CA PHE A 113 22.63 0.70 -26.40
C PHE A 113 22.50 1.03 -24.91
N PHE A 114 22.06 0.07 -24.10
CA PHE A 114 21.95 0.24 -22.65
C PHE A 114 23.31 0.66 -22.07
N ASP A 115 23.38 1.75 -21.32
CA ASP A 115 24.59 2.34 -20.74
C ASP A 115 25.73 2.61 -21.76
N CYS A 116 25.42 2.75 -23.05
CA CYS A 116 26.37 3.29 -24.05
C CYS A 116 26.54 4.81 -23.87
N LYS A 117 27.22 5.21 -22.79
CA LYS A 117 27.30 6.60 -22.32
C LYS A 117 27.82 7.59 -23.38
N LYS A 118 28.71 7.17 -24.28
CA LYS A 118 29.27 8.01 -25.35
C LYS A 118 28.50 7.94 -26.68
N PHE A 119 27.58 7.01 -26.85
CA PHE A 119 26.90 6.80 -28.11
C PHE A 119 26.04 8.00 -28.49
N ASN A 120 26.29 8.55 -29.68
CA ASN A 120 25.58 9.70 -30.23
C ASN A 120 25.67 9.73 -31.77
N GLN A 121 25.46 8.58 -32.41
CA GLN A 121 25.53 8.45 -33.88
C GLN A 121 24.15 8.41 -34.52
N ASP A 122 24.07 8.87 -35.77
CA ASP A 122 22.84 8.93 -36.55
C ASP A 122 22.33 7.51 -36.88
N LEU A 123 21.07 7.25 -36.56
CA LEU A 123 20.35 6.01 -36.81
C LEU A 123 19.05 6.24 -37.61
N ASN A 124 18.80 7.45 -38.09
CA ASN A 124 17.52 7.85 -38.66
C ASN A 124 17.20 7.14 -39.99
N SER A 125 18.20 6.51 -40.62
CA SER A 125 18.09 5.68 -41.82
C SER A 125 17.67 4.23 -41.56
N TRP A 126 17.66 3.78 -40.31
CA TRP A 126 17.26 2.41 -39.98
C TRP A 126 15.79 2.12 -40.30
N ASN A 127 15.54 1.00 -40.96
CA ASN A 127 14.18 0.49 -41.16
C ASN A 127 13.76 -0.39 -39.98
N VAL A 128 13.11 0.21 -38.99
CA VAL A 128 12.64 -0.48 -37.77
C VAL A 128 11.18 -0.99 -37.85
N SER A 129 10.60 -1.06 -39.06
CA SER A 129 9.17 -1.35 -39.23
C SER A 129 8.73 -2.73 -38.76
N ASN A 130 9.64 -3.69 -38.57
CA ASN A 130 9.32 -5.02 -38.03
C ASN A 130 9.59 -5.17 -36.52
N VAL A 131 10.07 -4.12 -35.85
CA VAL A 131 10.44 -4.18 -34.44
C VAL A 131 9.18 -4.16 -33.58
N GLU A 132 9.08 -5.11 -32.66
CA GLU A 132 7.96 -5.24 -31.70
C GLU A 132 8.37 -4.81 -30.29
N ASN A 133 9.66 -4.90 -29.94
CA ASN A 133 10.20 -4.57 -28.61
C ASN A 133 11.39 -3.60 -28.71
N MET A 134 11.27 -2.41 -28.11
CA MET A 134 12.33 -1.40 -28.00
C MET A 134 12.66 -1.07 -26.54
N SER A 135 12.27 -1.93 -25.60
CA SER A 135 12.48 -1.68 -24.18
C SER A 135 13.96 -1.48 -23.86
N PHE A 136 14.25 -0.43 -23.09
CA PHE A 136 15.59 -0.02 -22.66
C PHE A 136 16.61 0.27 -23.77
N MET A 137 16.20 0.42 -25.04
CA MET A 137 17.13 0.50 -26.17
C MET A 137 18.24 1.53 -25.99
N PHE A 138 17.94 2.71 -25.43
CA PHE A 138 18.91 3.77 -25.12
C PHE A 138 19.04 4.07 -23.62
N TYR A 139 18.59 3.16 -22.75
CA TYR A 139 18.63 3.39 -21.30
C TYR A 139 20.05 3.77 -20.85
N GLY A 140 20.24 4.90 -20.17
CA GLY A 140 21.55 5.34 -19.69
C GLY A 140 22.51 5.86 -20.77
N ALA A 141 22.12 5.90 -22.06
CA ALA A 141 22.88 6.50 -23.15
C ALA A 141 22.89 8.04 -23.04
N SER A 142 23.55 8.55 -22.00
CA SER A 142 23.45 9.94 -21.55
C SER A 142 23.90 11.00 -22.56
N SER A 143 24.70 10.62 -23.56
CA SER A 143 25.14 11.53 -24.63
C SER A 143 24.23 11.54 -25.86
N PHE A 144 23.31 10.58 -25.98
CA PHE A 144 22.49 10.39 -27.18
C PHE A 144 21.51 11.55 -27.38
N ASN A 145 21.55 12.16 -28.57
CA ASN A 145 20.70 13.27 -28.97
C ASN A 145 20.59 13.37 -30.51
N GLN A 146 20.34 12.24 -31.17
CA GLN A 146 20.22 12.16 -32.64
C GLN A 146 18.75 11.98 -33.07
N PRO A 147 18.37 12.49 -34.25
CA PRO A 147 16.99 12.41 -34.73
C PRO A 147 16.58 10.96 -35.00
N LEU A 148 15.33 10.62 -34.67
CA LEU A 148 14.71 9.31 -34.90
C LEU A 148 13.33 9.45 -35.57
N ASN A 149 13.02 10.63 -36.10
CA ASN A 149 11.71 11.01 -36.60
C ASN A 149 11.28 10.23 -37.88
N ASN A 150 12.20 9.56 -38.57
CA ASN A 150 11.91 8.73 -39.75
C ASN A 150 11.56 7.28 -39.39
N TRP A 151 11.71 6.89 -38.12
CA TRP A 151 11.41 5.53 -37.71
C TRP A 151 9.92 5.23 -37.77
N ASN A 152 9.57 4.10 -38.41
CA ASN A 152 8.23 3.55 -38.38
C ASN A 152 8.08 2.64 -37.15
N VAL A 153 7.59 3.21 -36.04
CA VAL A 153 7.38 2.47 -34.78
C VAL A 153 5.99 1.84 -34.64
N SER A 154 5.22 1.77 -35.74
CA SER A 154 3.81 1.32 -35.69
C SER A 154 3.60 -0.11 -35.22
N ASN A 155 4.62 -0.97 -35.23
CA ASN A 155 4.53 -2.35 -34.72
C ASN A 155 5.08 -2.51 -33.29
N VAL A 156 5.64 -1.46 -32.70
CA VAL A 156 6.27 -1.53 -31.37
C VAL A 156 5.21 -1.58 -30.28
N LYS A 157 5.24 -2.65 -29.47
CA LYS A 157 4.34 -2.86 -28.33
C LYS A 157 4.96 -2.43 -27.00
N ASN A 158 6.27 -2.61 -26.86
CA ASN A 158 6.98 -2.33 -25.60
C ASN A 158 8.05 -1.25 -25.78
N MET A 159 7.82 -0.08 -25.18
CA MET A 159 8.74 1.07 -25.15
C MET A 159 9.27 1.35 -23.73
N TYR A 160 9.17 0.36 -22.83
CA TYR A 160 9.57 0.50 -21.44
C TYR A 160 11.00 1.04 -21.31
N GLY A 161 11.17 2.17 -20.62
CA GLY A 161 12.51 2.72 -20.33
C GLY A 161 13.36 3.08 -21.55
N MET A 162 12.79 3.23 -22.75
CA MET A 162 13.55 3.37 -24.00
C MET A 162 14.58 4.52 -23.97
N PHE A 163 14.22 5.69 -23.42
CA PHE A 163 15.07 6.88 -23.29
C PHE A 163 15.40 7.23 -21.83
N SER A 164 15.21 6.29 -20.92
CA SER A 164 15.46 6.54 -19.50
C SER A 164 16.94 6.86 -19.27
N GLY A 165 17.26 7.96 -18.61
CA GLY A 165 18.63 8.42 -18.39
C GLY A 165 19.31 9.03 -19.62
N CYS A 166 18.62 9.22 -20.75
CA CYS A 166 19.13 9.96 -21.91
C CYS A 166 19.15 11.47 -21.64
N LYS A 167 20.03 11.92 -20.73
CA LYS A 167 20.03 13.29 -20.19
C LYS A 167 20.13 14.40 -21.25
N LYS A 168 20.78 14.16 -22.40
CA LYS A 168 20.90 15.14 -23.48
C LYS A 168 19.79 15.06 -24.54
N PHE A 169 18.98 14.01 -24.53
CA PHE A 169 18.02 13.75 -25.60
C PHE A 169 16.91 14.80 -25.62
N ASN A 170 16.74 15.46 -26.76
CA ASN A 170 15.69 16.46 -26.99
C ASN A 170 15.38 16.56 -28.49
N GLN A 171 15.07 15.42 -29.12
CA GLN A 171 14.79 15.33 -30.56
C GLN A 171 13.30 15.07 -30.83
N ASP A 172 12.83 15.54 -31.99
CA ASP A 172 11.43 15.44 -32.38
C ASP A 172 11.02 13.98 -32.60
N LEU A 173 9.93 13.57 -31.94
CA LEU A 173 9.31 12.26 -32.02
C LEU A 173 7.82 12.34 -32.39
N ASN A 174 7.31 13.53 -32.72
CA ASN A 174 5.88 13.78 -32.87
C ASN A 174 5.27 13.09 -34.12
N SER A 175 6.10 12.61 -35.05
CA SER A 175 5.69 11.86 -36.25
C SER A 175 5.42 10.37 -35.97
N TRP A 176 5.77 9.86 -34.79
CA TRP A 176 5.65 8.45 -34.48
C TRP A 176 4.18 8.01 -34.36
N ASN A 177 3.85 6.90 -35.03
CA ASN A 177 2.59 6.19 -34.81
C ASN A 177 2.74 5.21 -33.65
N THR A 178 2.28 5.60 -32.47
CA THR A 178 2.38 4.80 -31.22
C THR A 178 1.15 3.95 -30.93
N SER A 179 0.22 3.80 -31.89
CA SER A 179 -1.10 3.17 -31.66
C SER A 179 -1.06 1.72 -31.18
N ASN A 180 0.03 0.98 -31.39
CA ASN A 180 0.19 -0.40 -30.91
C ASN A 180 1.00 -0.52 -29.61
N ALA A 181 1.49 0.59 -29.05
CA ALA A 181 2.25 0.56 -27.81
C ALA A 181 1.31 0.22 -26.63
N GLU A 182 1.71 -0.77 -25.83
CA GLU A 182 0.99 -1.27 -24.66
C GLU A 182 1.68 -0.83 -23.35
N ASN A 183 3.01 -0.67 -23.37
CA ASN A 183 3.81 -0.29 -22.20
C ASN A 183 4.77 0.87 -22.54
N MET A 184 4.56 2.03 -21.90
CA MET A 184 5.42 3.22 -21.99
C MET A 184 6.00 3.63 -20.64
N SER A 185 5.97 2.72 -19.66
CA SER A 185 6.44 3.04 -18.31
C SER A 185 7.93 3.38 -18.34
N CYS A 186 8.34 4.35 -17.52
CA CYS A 186 9.70 4.88 -17.46
C CYS A 186 10.28 5.39 -18.78
N MET A 187 9.50 5.57 -19.86
CA MET A 187 10.04 5.83 -21.21
C MET A 187 11.03 7.00 -21.26
N PHE A 188 10.76 8.07 -20.51
CA PHE A 188 11.63 9.26 -20.40
C PHE A 188 12.16 9.50 -18.97
N PHE A 189 12.14 8.49 -18.09
CA PHE A 189 12.65 8.63 -16.72
C PHE A 189 14.06 9.24 -16.71
N GLU A 190 14.30 10.35 -16.00
CA GLU A 190 15.58 11.09 -15.99
C GLU A 190 16.08 11.59 -17.38
N ALA A 191 15.23 11.70 -18.40
CA ALA A 191 15.54 12.43 -19.63
C ALA A 191 15.43 13.95 -19.40
N GLU A 192 16.36 14.50 -18.62
CA GLU A 192 16.26 15.85 -18.03
C GLU A 192 16.03 16.98 -19.06
N ASN A 193 16.56 16.86 -20.28
CA ASN A 193 16.45 17.87 -21.33
C ASN A 193 15.27 17.69 -22.29
N PHE A 194 14.52 16.59 -22.19
CA PHE A 194 13.44 16.31 -23.13
C PHE A 194 12.27 17.30 -22.94
N ASP A 195 11.95 18.05 -24.00
CA ASP A 195 10.84 19.02 -24.05
C ASP A 195 10.25 19.12 -25.47
N GLN A 196 10.36 18.05 -26.26
CA GLN A 196 9.76 18.00 -27.61
C GLN A 196 8.31 17.56 -27.57
N SER A 197 7.51 18.06 -28.52
CA SER A 197 6.10 17.73 -28.60
C SER A 197 5.89 16.26 -28.94
N ILE A 198 4.91 15.67 -28.26
CA ILE A 198 4.44 14.28 -28.44
C ILE A 198 2.90 14.26 -28.44
N SER A 199 2.29 15.39 -28.78
CA SER A 199 0.83 15.56 -28.75
C SER A 199 0.12 14.66 -29.77
N ASN A 200 0.78 14.29 -30.86
CA ASN A 200 0.18 13.46 -31.93
C ASN A 200 0.21 11.96 -31.63
N TRP A 201 0.83 11.54 -30.51
CA TRP A 201 0.89 10.14 -30.14
C TRP A 201 -0.49 9.58 -29.84
N ASN A 202 -0.79 8.41 -30.40
CA ASN A 202 -1.99 7.66 -30.08
C ASN A 202 -1.68 6.66 -28.97
N VAL A 203 -2.05 6.99 -27.74
CA VAL A 203 -1.78 6.17 -26.54
C VAL A 203 -2.95 5.28 -26.13
N ILE A 204 -3.94 5.05 -27.01
CA ILE A 204 -5.17 4.33 -26.67
C ILE A 204 -4.94 2.91 -26.12
N ASN A 205 -3.91 2.21 -26.60
CA ASN A 205 -3.61 0.84 -26.18
C ASN A 205 -2.64 0.77 -24.98
N VAL A 206 -2.12 1.91 -24.52
CA VAL A 206 -1.19 1.94 -23.40
C VAL A 206 -1.95 1.66 -22.10
N THR A 207 -1.50 0.64 -21.37
CA THR A 207 -2.06 0.26 -20.06
C THR A 207 -1.15 0.64 -18.90
N LYS A 208 0.16 0.78 -19.15
CA LYS A 208 1.19 1.07 -18.14
C LYS A 208 1.97 2.35 -18.50
N MET A 209 1.90 3.37 -17.62
CA MET A 209 2.56 4.68 -17.78
C MET A 209 3.31 5.15 -16.51
N TYR A 210 3.56 4.26 -15.54
CA TYR A 210 4.24 4.67 -14.31
C TYR A 210 5.63 5.25 -14.60
N SER A 211 6.00 6.30 -13.88
CA SER A 211 7.27 7.02 -13.97
C SER A 211 7.66 7.51 -15.38
N MET A 212 6.72 7.63 -16.33
CA MET A 212 7.04 7.95 -17.74
C MET A 212 7.86 9.25 -17.89
N PHE A 213 7.52 10.30 -17.13
CA PHE A 213 8.21 11.61 -17.14
C PHE A 213 8.85 11.94 -15.79
N GLU A 214 9.11 10.94 -14.95
CA GLU A 214 9.77 11.18 -13.67
C GLU A 214 11.16 11.78 -13.91
N ARG A 215 11.45 12.90 -13.25
CA ARG A 215 12.69 13.68 -13.38
C ARG A 215 12.95 14.20 -14.80
N CYS A 216 11.93 14.29 -15.67
CA CYS A 216 11.96 15.11 -16.89
C CYS A 216 11.87 16.60 -16.55
N LYS A 217 12.95 17.15 -15.99
CA LYS A 217 12.98 18.51 -15.42
C LYS A 217 12.50 19.60 -16.38
N ASN A 218 12.79 19.47 -17.68
CA ASN A 218 12.43 20.48 -18.67
C ASN A 218 11.07 20.29 -19.35
N PHE A 219 10.46 19.11 -19.23
CA PHE A 219 9.27 18.77 -20.00
C PHE A 219 8.05 19.62 -19.61
N ASN A 220 7.46 20.30 -20.60
CA ASN A 220 6.27 21.12 -20.41
C ASN A 220 5.39 21.17 -21.69
N GLN A 221 5.35 20.09 -22.47
CA GLN A 221 4.58 20.01 -23.70
C GLN A 221 3.14 19.52 -23.48
N SER A 222 2.23 19.88 -24.38
CA SER A 222 0.81 19.54 -24.26
C SER A 222 0.55 18.04 -24.36
N LEU A 223 -0.22 17.50 -23.42
CA LEU A 223 -0.67 16.10 -23.37
C LEU A 223 -2.20 15.97 -23.29
N ASN A 224 -2.94 17.08 -23.39
CA ASN A 224 -4.36 17.11 -23.08
C ASN A 224 -5.20 16.25 -24.06
N ASP A 225 -4.72 16.04 -25.28
CA ASP A 225 -5.43 15.27 -26.31
C ASP A 225 -5.16 13.76 -26.24
N TRP A 226 -4.32 13.31 -25.29
CA TRP A 226 -4.07 11.89 -25.09
C TRP A 226 -5.29 11.16 -24.55
N ASN A 227 -5.63 10.03 -25.18
CA ASN A 227 -6.65 9.13 -24.67
C ASN A 227 -6.05 8.09 -23.72
N VAL A 228 -6.10 8.39 -22.42
CA VAL A 228 -5.56 7.55 -21.34
C VAL A 228 -6.59 6.59 -20.72
N SER A 229 -7.74 6.37 -21.37
CA SER A 229 -8.87 5.58 -20.81
C SER A 229 -8.58 4.10 -20.52
N ASN A 230 -7.44 3.58 -21.00
CA ASN A 230 -6.98 2.21 -20.72
C ASN A 230 -5.83 2.14 -19.70
N VAL A 231 -5.32 3.28 -19.24
CA VAL A 231 -4.23 3.33 -18.25
C VAL A 231 -4.77 2.99 -16.86
N THR A 232 -4.11 2.05 -16.18
CA THR A 232 -4.50 1.63 -14.83
C THR A 232 -3.55 2.11 -13.74
N ASP A 233 -2.30 2.47 -14.10
CA ASP A 233 -1.25 2.90 -13.17
C ASP A 233 -0.55 4.16 -13.67
N MET A 234 -0.67 5.25 -12.89
CA MET A 234 -0.01 6.55 -13.11
C MET A 234 0.99 6.89 -11.99
N ASN A 235 1.46 5.88 -11.24
CA ASN A 235 2.44 6.06 -10.17
C ASN A 235 3.64 6.88 -10.65
N SER A 236 4.00 7.92 -9.90
CA SER A 236 5.19 8.77 -10.13
C SER A 236 5.32 9.37 -11.54
N MET A 237 4.25 9.39 -12.35
CA MET A 237 4.34 9.76 -13.77
C MET A 237 5.05 11.10 -14.03
N PHE A 238 4.85 12.10 -13.17
CA PHE A 238 5.47 13.42 -13.24
C PHE A 238 6.30 13.77 -12.00
N LYS A 239 6.74 12.77 -11.23
CA LYS A 239 7.56 13.00 -10.04
C LYS A 239 8.84 13.75 -10.39
N CYS A 240 9.16 14.82 -9.65
CA CYS A 240 10.30 15.70 -9.89
C CYS A 240 10.33 16.32 -11.33
N ALA A 241 9.21 16.37 -12.06
CA ALA A 241 9.11 17.07 -13.33
C ALA A 241 8.94 18.58 -13.07
N GLU A 242 10.05 19.28 -12.84
CA GLU A 242 10.04 20.63 -12.25
C GLU A 242 9.29 21.70 -13.07
N LYS A 243 9.22 21.55 -14.40
CA LYS A 243 8.57 22.52 -15.30
C LYS A 243 7.14 22.20 -15.72
N ILE A 244 6.62 21.00 -15.43
CA ILE A 244 5.29 20.60 -15.90
C ILE A 244 4.20 21.51 -15.33
N ASN A 245 3.42 22.15 -16.19
CA ASN A 245 2.23 22.90 -15.82
C ASN A 245 1.25 23.02 -16.99
N GLN A 246 1.08 21.93 -17.75
CA GLN A 246 0.16 21.87 -18.89
C GLN A 246 -1.21 21.33 -18.48
N LEU A 247 -2.22 21.63 -19.31
CA LEU A 247 -3.57 21.12 -19.14
C LEU A 247 -3.60 19.60 -19.30
N LEU A 248 -4.30 18.93 -18.37
CA LEU A 248 -4.53 17.48 -18.33
C LEU A 248 -6.01 17.16 -18.08
N ASN A 249 -6.90 18.13 -18.26
CA ASN A 249 -8.29 18.08 -17.80
C ASN A 249 -9.21 17.23 -18.69
N ASN A 250 -8.75 16.83 -19.89
CA ASN A 250 -9.49 15.98 -20.82
C ASN A 250 -9.23 14.47 -20.61
N TRP A 251 -8.34 14.10 -19.69
CA TRP A 251 -8.00 12.71 -19.44
C TRP A 251 -9.15 11.95 -18.79
N ASP A 252 -9.51 10.81 -19.39
CA ASP A 252 -10.38 9.81 -18.75
C ASP A 252 -9.54 8.92 -17.83
N THR A 253 -9.56 9.23 -16.53
CA THR A 253 -8.84 8.48 -15.49
C THR A 253 -9.68 7.37 -14.86
N SER A 254 -10.83 7.01 -15.44
CA SER A 254 -11.80 6.12 -14.79
C SER A 254 -11.28 4.71 -14.49
N LYS A 255 -10.22 4.23 -15.16
CA LYS A 255 -9.59 2.93 -14.88
C LYS A 255 -8.34 3.01 -14.00
N VAL A 256 -7.90 4.20 -13.59
CA VAL A 256 -6.68 4.37 -12.80
C VAL A 256 -6.93 3.91 -11.37
N GLU A 257 -6.11 2.97 -10.90
CA GLU A 257 -6.17 2.45 -9.52
C GLU A 257 -5.08 3.04 -8.61
N ASN A 258 -3.97 3.53 -9.20
CA ASN A 258 -2.80 4.01 -8.49
C ASN A 258 -2.34 5.38 -8.99
N MET A 259 -2.36 6.39 -8.10
CA MET A 259 -1.89 7.77 -8.36
C MET A 259 -0.77 8.18 -7.39
N ARG A 260 -0.17 7.22 -6.69
CA ARG A 260 0.91 7.49 -5.72
C ARG A 260 2.04 8.29 -6.35
N SER A 261 2.50 9.32 -5.65
CA SER A 261 3.64 10.16 -6.03
C SER A 261 3.52 10.86 -7.40
N MET A 262 2.34 10.89 -8.05
CA MET A 262 2.20 11.33 -9.44
C MET A 262 2.81 12.72 -9.71
N PHE A 263 2.65 13.67 -8.80
CA PHE A 263 3.21 15.03 -8.87
C PHE A 263 4.16 15.36 -7.71
N GLU A 264 4.74 14.34 -7.08
CA GLU A 264 5.72 14.55 -5.99
C GLU A 264 6.88 15.41 -6.50
N GLU A 265 7.21 16.51 -5.82
CA GLU A 265 8.27 17.48 -6.21
C GLU A 265 8.08 18.12 -7.61
N ALA A 266 6.88 18.08 -8.20
CA ALA A 266 6.54 18.85 -9.39
C ALA A 266 6.28 20.33 -9.02
N TYR A 267 7.33 21.05 -8.61
CA TYR A 267 7.24 22.33 -7.90
C TYR A 267 6.34 23.40 -8.54
N ARG A 268 6.21 23.40 -9.88
CA ARG A 268 5.42 24.39 -10.65
C ARG A 268 4.03 23.91 -11.07
N PHE A 269 3.68 22.65 -10.81
CA PHE A 269 2.41 22.10 -11.23
C PHE A 269 1.26 22.78 -10.50
N ASN A 270 0.35 23.38 -11.26
CA ASN A 270 -0.84 24.07 -10.77
C ASN A 270 -1.96 24.07 -11.85
N SER A 271 -2.08 22.98 -12.60
CA SER A 271 -3.07 22.83 -13.66
C SER A 271 -4.37 22.21 -13.13
N ASP A 272 -5.49 22.52 -13.78
CA ASP A 272 -6.81 22.03 -13.36
C ASP A 272 -6.97 20.55 -13.72
N ILE A 273 -7.25 19.74 -12.69
CA ILE A 273 -7.47 18.29 -12.75
C ILE A 273 -8.73 17.88 -11.99
N ASN A 274 -9.61 18.85 -11.71
CA ASN A 274 -10.82 18.60 -10.93
C ASN A 274 -11.78 17.63 -11.65
N ASN A 275 -11.74 17.56 -12.98
CA ASN A 275 -12.62 16.67 -13.76
C ASN A 275 -12.18 15.20 -13.81
N TRP A 276 -11.04 14.84 -13.21
CA TRP A 276 -10.60 13.45 -13.17
C TRP A 276 -11.57 12.55 -12.40
N ASN A 277 -11.81 11.36 -12.92
CA ASN A 277 -12.55 10.32 -12.23
C ASN A 277 -11.57 9.52 -11.34
N THR A 278 -11.70 9.67 -10.03
CA THR A 278 -10.84 9.01 -9.04
C THR A 278 -11.53 7.83 -8.34
N SER A 279 -12.73 7.44 -8.77
CA SER A 279 -13.57 6.44 -8.07
C SER A 279 -12.92 5.06 -7.93
N ASN A 280 -11.96 4.70 -8.78
CA ASN A 280 -11.21 3.44 -8.69
C ASN A 280 -9.85 3.55 -7.98
N VAL A 281 -9.42 4.76 -7.61
CA VAL A 281 -8.11 5.00 -7.00
C VAL A 281 -8.08 4.49 -5.56
N LYS A 282 -7.06 3.70 -5.22
CA LYS A 282 -6.85 3.14 -3.88
C LYS A 282 -5.70 3.80 -3.12
N ASP A 283 -4.67 4.26 -3.82
CA ASP A 283 -3.47 4.88 -3.23
C ASP A 283 -3.21 6.27 -3.87
N MET A 284 -3.27 7.31 -3.02
CA MET A 284 -2.92 8.70 -3.34
C MET A 284 -1.73 9.21 -2.51
N SER A 285 -0.96 8.30 -1.91
CA SER A 285 0.17 8.68 -1.07
C SER A 285 1.19 9.52 -1.84
N ASN A 286 1.65 10.60 -1.22
CA ASN A 286 2.60 11.57 -1.78
C ASN A 286 2.15 12.24 -3.09
N MET A 287 0.89 12.15 -3.52
CA MET A 287 0.44 12.61 -4.84
C MET A 287 0.86 14.04 -5.17
N PHE A 288 0.78 14.96 -4.19
CA PHE A 288 1.21 16.36 -4.29
C PHE A 288 2.29 16.72 -3.27
N CYS A 289 3.05 15.73 -2.78
CA CYS A 289 4.14 15.95 -1.84
C CYS A 289 5.15 16.94 -2.45
N LYS A 290 5.44 18.04 -1.75
CA LYS A 290 6.29 19.16 -2.19
C LYS A 290 5.86 19.80 -3.52
N CYS A 291 4.60 19.65 -3.91
CA CYS A 291 4.02 20.34 -5.08
C CYS A 291 3.66 21.79 -4.72
N LYS A 292 4.69 22.61 -4.45
CA LYS A 292 4.57 23.90 -3.76
C LYS A 292 3.60 24.90 -4.41
N SER A 293 3.44 24.86 -5.74
CA SER A 293 2.55 25.79 -6.47
C SER A 293 1.10 25.36 -6.55
N PHE A 294 0.78 24.11 -6.21
CA PHE A 294 -0.54 23.54 -6.47
C PHE A 294 -1.61 24.13 -5.54
N ASN A 295 -2.65 24.71 -6.13
CA ASN A 295 -3.81 25.27 -5.43
C ASN A 295 -5.05 25.26 -6.32
N LYS A 296 -5.32 24.14 -7.00
CA LYS A 296 -6.51 23.96 -7.86
C LYS A 296 -7.59 23.11 -7.18
N PRO A 297 -8.88 23.38 -7.46
CA PRO A 297 -9.98 22.67 -6.81
C PRO A 297 -9.93 21.16 -7.06
N LEU A 298 -10.35 20.37 -6.06
CA LEU A 298 -10.42 18.91 -6.11
C LEU A 298 -11.78 18.36 -5.62
N TYR A 299 -12.81 19.22 -5.55
CA TYR A 299 -14.11 18.87 -4.98
C TYR A 299 -14.92 17.88 -5.84
N LYS A 300 -14.53 17.59 -7.08
CA LYS A 300 -15.23 16.60 -7.91
C LYS A 300 -14.69 15.18 -7.74
N TRP A 301 -13.60 15.01 -7.01
CA TRP A 301 -12.98 13.72 -6.82
C TRP A 301 -13.82 12.82 -5.91
N ASP A 302 -13.96 11.57 -6.33
CA ASP A 302 -14.52 10.49 -5.52
C ASP A 302 -13.37 9.76 -4.83
N THR A 303 -13.26 9.93 -3.51
CA THR A 303 -12.22 9.30 -2.68
C THR A 303 -12.72 8.07 -1.93
N SER A 304 -13.94 7.59 -2.20
CA SER A 304 -14.62 6.55 -1.42
C SER A 304 -13.93 5.17 -1.41
N ASN A 305 -12.98 4.95 -2.32
CA ASN A 305 -12.16 3.74 -2.40
C ASN A 305 -10.69 3.95 -2.00
N VAL A 306 -10.29 5.17 -1.62
CA VAL A 306 -8.92 5.49 -1.23
C VAL A 306 -8.66 4.96 0.18
N VAL A 307 -7.59 4.16 0.31
CA VAL A 307 -7.15 3.58 1.60
C VAL A 307 -5.93 4.33 2.15
N ASN A 308 -5.09 4.90 1.27
CA ASN A 308 -3.84 5.54 1.65
C ASN A 308 -3.71 6.97 1.09
N MET A 309 -3.65 7.95 2.00
CA MET A 309 -3.42 9.39 1.73
C MET A 309 -2.15 9.91 2.42
N LYS A 310 -1.23 9.02 2.80
CA LYS A 310 0.03 9.39 3.46
C LYS A 310 0.76 10.48 2.69
N CYS A 311 1.12 11.57 3.38
CA CYS A 311 1.92 12.68 2.85
C CYS A 311 1.38 13.30 1.55
N MET A 312 0.08 13.15 1.26
CA MET A 312 -0.51 13.60 -0.01
C MET A 312 -0.23 15.08 -0.31
N PHE A 313 -0.28 15.95 0.72
CA PHE A 313 0.01 17.39 0.64
C PHE A 313 1.18 17.80 1.55
N PHE A 314 2.09 16.87 1.89
CA PHE A 314 3.31 17.19 2.65
C PHE A 314 4.09 18.28 1.91
N GLU A 315 4.41 19.40 2.55
CA GLU A 315 5.07 20.58 1.93
C GLU A 315 4.36 21.13 0.68
N ALA A 316 3.06 20.92 0.51
CA ALA A 316 2.25 21.60 -0.51
C ALA A 316 1.88 23.02 -0.03
N GLU A 317 2.88 23.89 0.06
CA GLU A 317 2.84 25.16 0.79
C GLU A 317 1.65 26.07 0.44
N ASN A 318 1.22 26.11 -0.83
CA ASN A 318 0.12 26.95 -1.30
C ASN A 318 -1.26 26.29 -1.32
N PHE A 319 -1.36 24.99 -1.06
CA PHE A 319 -2.62 24.27 -1.18
C PHE A 319 -3.62 24.72 -0.11
N ASN A 320 -4.78 25.23 -0.54
CA ASN A 320 -5.84 25.70 0.34
C ASN A 320 -7.23 25.60 -0.34
N GLN A 321 -7.56 24.42 -0.86
CA GLN A 321 -8.82 24.17 -1.59
C GLN A 321 -9.76 23.29 -0.79
N ASP A 322 -11.07 23.54 -0.93
CA ASP A 322 -12.11 22.80 -0.23
C ASP A 322 -12.13 21.33 -0.67
N ILE A 323 -12.01 20.45 0.31
CA ILE A 323 -12.01 18.99 0.22
C ILE A 323 -12.89 18.37 1.32
N ASN A 324 -13.76 19.16 1.95
CA ASN A 324 -14.65 18.69 3.02
C ASN A 324 -15.66 17.65 2.51
N ASN A 325 -15.92 17.62 1.20
CA ASN A 325 -16.85 16.69 0.60
C ASN A 325 -16.24 15.32 0.25
N TRP A 326 -14.94 15.12 0.47
CA TRP A 326 -14.30 13.84 0.27
C TRP A 326 -14.86 12.76 1.21
N ASN A 327 -15.12 11.59 0.66
CA ASN A 327 -15.45 10.41 1.45
C ASN A 327 -14.15 9.71 1.87
N VAL A 328 -13.78 9.83 3.14
CA VAL A 328 -12.58 9.22 3.73
C VAL A 328 -12.89 8.01 4.62
N SER A 329 -14.11 7.48 4.56
CA SER A 329 -14.56 6.37 5.43
C SER A 329 -13.75 5.08 5.27
N LYS A 330 -13.05 4.87 4.14
CA LYS A 330 -12.13 3.72 3.94
C LYS A 330 -10.66 4.06 4.14
N THR A 331 -10.33 5.33 4.41
CA THR A 331 -8.93 5.75 4.55
C THR A 331 -8.37 5.24 5.87
N GLU A 332 -7.26 4.50 5.81
CA GLU A 332 -6.55 3.98 6.99
C GLU A 332 -5.32 4.82 7.33
N ASN A 333 -4.71 5.49 6.35
CA ASN A 333 -3.43 6.18 6.51
C ASN A 333 -3.48 7.64 6.04
N MET A 334 -3.35 8.58 7.00
CA MET A 334 -3.24 10.04 6.79
C MET A 334 -1.95 10.61 7.40
N LEU A 335 -0.91 9.76 7.58
CA LEU A 335 0.37 10.17 8.13
C LEU A 335 0.94 11.36 7.35
N GLY A 336 1.22 12.47 8.06
CA GLY A 336 1.83 13.67 7.47
C GLY A 336 1.03 14.30 6.30
N MET A 337 -0.27 14.05 6.19
CA MET A 337 -1.06 14.45 5.01
C MET A 337 -0.94 15.94 4.69
N PHE A 338 -0.96 16.83 5.69
CA PHE A 338 -0.81 18.29 5.56
C PHE A 338 0.42 18.82 6.30
N GLU A 339 1.42 17.98 6.54
CA GLU A 339 2.66 18.41 7.19
C GLU A 339 3.35 19.51 6.37
N ASN A 340 3.70 20.64 6.99
CA ASN A 340 4.24 21.84 6.35
C ASN A 340 3.36 22.44 5.23
N ALA A 341 2.06 22.11 5.17
CA ALA A 341 1.10 22.76 4.28
C ALA A 341 0.69 24.12 4.88
N TYR A 342 1.59 25.10 4.82
CA TYR A 342 1.50 26.34 5.61
C TYR A 342 0.19 27.13 5.44
N ASN A 343 -0.39 27.14 4.25
CA ASN A 343 -1.59 27.91 3.94
C ASN A 343 -2.91 27.12 4.07
N PHE A 344 -2.86 25.80 4.32
CA PHE A 344 -4.06 24.98 4.36
C PHE A 344 -4.95 25.33 5.56
N ASN A 345 -6.19 25.74 5.29
CA ASN A 345 -7.16 26.13 6.32
C ASN A 345 -8.61 25.94 5.83
N GLN A 346 -8.95 24.73 5.37
CA GLN A 346 -10.27 24.38 4.86
C GLN A 346 -11.02 23.43 5.80
N PRO A 347 -12.35 23.51 5.87
CA PRO A 347 -13.14 22.67 6.79
C PRO A 347 -12.97 21.19 6.45
N LEU A 348 -12.93 20.34 7.48
CA LEU A 348 -12.81 18.88 7.37
C LEU A 348 -13.85 18.14 8.26
N ASN A 349 -14.86 18.86 8.74
CA ASN A 349 -15.80 18.38 9.75
C ASN A 349 -16.77 17.29 9.23
N ASN A 350 -16.85 17.09 7.91
CA ASN A 350 -17.68 16.05 7.28
C ASN A 350 -16.95 14.71 7.10
N TRP A 351 -15.65 14.67 7.39
CA TRP A 351 -14.84 13.46 7.23
C TRP A 351 -15.20 12.40 8.27
N ASP A 352 -15.51 11.20 7.79
CA ASP A 352 -15.61 10.00 8.62
C ASP A 352 -14.21 9.39 8.82
N THR A 353 -13.58 9.74 9.94
CA THR A 353 -12.22 9.28 10.30
C THR A 353 -12.20 7.96 11.08
N SER A 354 -13.35 7.27 11.19
CA SER A 354 -13.52 6.09 12.04
C SER A 354 -12.59 4.91 11.73
N ASN A 355 -12.08 4.82 10.49
CA ASN A 355 -11.14 3.78 10.06
C ASN A 355 -9.67 4.23 9.98
N VAL A 356 -9.37 5.51 10.28
CA VAL A 356 -8.00 6.03 10.17
C VAL A 356 -7.15 5.55 11.35
N LEU A 357 -6.06 4.85 11.05
CA LEU A 357 -5.11 4.28 12.01
C LEU A 357 -3.89 5.19 12.25
N TYR A 358 -3.44 5.90 11.21
CA TYR A 358 -2.22 6.72 11.22
C TYR A 358 -2.54 8.20 10.93
N MET A 359 -2.42 9.06 11.92
CA MET A 359 -2.55 10.53 11.82
C MET A 359 -1.32 11.27 12.41
N ASN A 360 -0.21 10.57 12.64
CA ASN A 360 1.00 11.22 13.12
C ASN A 360 1.47 12.28 12.10
N TYR A 361 1.88 13.42 12.62
CA TYR A 361 2.27 14.60 11.83
C TYR A 361 1.18 15.17 10.90
N MET A 362 -0.10 14.76 10.99
CA MET A 362 -1.12 15.13 10.00
C MET A 362 -1.20 16.63 9.70
N PHE A 363 -1.05 17.49 10.71
CA PHE A 363 -1.02 18.96 10.61
C PHE A 363 0.28 19.54 11.19
N PHE A 364 1.38 18.77 11.20
CA PHE A 364 2.66 19.27 11.70
C PHE A 364 3.10 20.50 10.92
N ASN A 365 3.39 21.62 11.59
CA ASN A 365 3.71 22.91 10.96
C ASN A 365 2.65 23.42 9.94
N ALA A 366 1.41 22.94 9.97
CA ALA A 366 0.32 23.52 9.18
C ALA A 366 -0.13 24.85 9.83
N LYS A 367 0.70 25.88 9.69
CA LYS A 367 0.64 27.11 10.50
C LYS A 367 -0.71 27.82 10.47
N SER A 368 -1.40 27.80 9.33
CA SER A 368 -2.71 28.47 9.15
C SER A 368 -3.91 27.61 9.56
N PHE A 369 -3.72 26.31 9.80
CA PHE A 369 -4.83 25.39 10.03
C PHE A 369 -5.56 25.72 11.34
N ASN A 370 -6.83 26.11 11.23
CA ASN A 370 -7.69 26.41 12.35
C ASN A 370 -9.15 26.14 11.96
N GLN A 371 -9.53 24.86 11.93
CA GLN A 371 -10.86 24.40 11.52
C GLN A 371 -11.44 23.42 12.53
N ASP A 372 -12.77 23.33 12.55
CA ASP A 372 -13.48 22.39 13.42
C ASP A 372 -13.28 20.94 12.95
N ILE A 373 -12.74 20.14 13.86
CA ILE A 373 -12.53 18.69 13.74
C ILE A 373 -13.02 17.95 14.98
N GLY A 374 -13.81 18.62 15.84
CA GLY A 374 -14.31 18.05 17.08
C GLY A 374 -15.29 16.89 16.89
N SER A 375 -15.86 16.76 15.69
CA SER A 375 -16.76 15.67 15.26
C SER A 375 -16.05 14.38 14.87
N TRP A 376 -14.73 14.39 14.70
CA TRP A 376 -13.97 13.24 14.23
C TRP A 376 -14.04 12.04 15.19
N ASN A 377 -14.19 10.85 14.62
CA ASN A 377 -14.07 9.59 15.34
C ASN A 377 -12.63 9.07 15.24
N VAL A 378 -11.81 9.39 16.24
CA VAL A 378 -10.39 9.00 16.29
C VAL A 378 -10.14 7.71 17.09
N PHE A 379 -11.18 6.92 17.39
CA PHE A 379 -11.04 5.78 18.30
C PHE A 379 -10.12 4.69 17.73
N SER A 380 -10.16 4.44 16.43
CA SER A 380 -9.31 3.43 15.77
C SER A 380 -7.86 3.88 15.61
N ALA A 381 -7.56 5.17 15.82
CA ALA A 381 -6.22 5.70 15.64
C ALA A 381 -5.23 5.03 16.60
N ILE A 382 -4.13 4.55 16.03
CA ILE A 382 -3.01 3.93 16.75
C ILE A 382 -1.90 4.96 16.94
N TYR A 383 -1.68 5.85 15.96
CA TYR A 383 -0.63 6.86 15.99
C TYR A 383 -1.17 8.25 15.66
N MET A 384 -1.11 9.16 16.63
CA MET A 384 -1.43 10.59 16.49
C MET A 384 -0.34 11.51 17.06
N SER A 385 0.87 10.99 17.30
CA SER A 385 2.00 11.78 17.79
C SER A 385 2.30 12.96 16.84
N TYR A 386 2.65 14.11 17.41
CA TYR A 386 2.99 15.35 16.68
C TYR A 386 1.90 15.92 15.75
N MET A 387 0.64 15.46 15.84
CA MET A 387 -0.43 15.83 14.90
C MET A 387 -0.59 17.33 14.67
N PHE A 388 -0.56 18.16 15.73
CA PHE A 388 -0.66 19.62 15.64
C PHE A 388 0.63 20.33 16.04
N SER A 389 1.75 19.62 16.08
CA SER A 389 3.02 20.23 16.50
C SER A 389 3.42 21.32 15.50
N GLY A 390 3.56 22.56 15.94
CA GLY A 390 3.82 23.73 15.09
C GLY A 390 2.60 24.26 14.32
N ALA A 391 1.39 23.75 14.55
CA ALA A 391 0.15 24.33 14.01
C ALA A 391 -0.20 25.61 14.78
N GLU A 392 0.52 26.70 14.51
CA GLU A 392 0.53 27.95 15.28
C GLU A 392 -0.86 28.57 15.46
N SER A 393 -1.77 28.46 14.47
CA SER A 393 -3.12 29.05 14.52
C SER A 393 -4.19 28.15 15.13
N PHE A 394 -3.91 26.86 15.35
CA PHE A 394 -4.93 25.89 15.74
C PHE A 394 -5.46 26.16 17.16
N ASN A 395 -6.78 26.39 17.29
CA ASN A 395 -7.43 26.64 18.58
C ASN A 395 -8.88 26.10 18.65
N TYR A 396 -9.22 25.07 17.87
CA TYR A 396 -10.53 24.42 17.96
C TYR A 396 -10.58 23.34 19.05
N SER A 397 -11.77 23.12 19.63
CA SER A 397 -11.95 22.12 20.69
C SER A 397 -11.95 20.70 20.12
N ILE A 398 -11.20 19.81 20.76
CA ILE A 398 -11.23 18.36 20.56
C ILE A 398 -11.67 17.62 21.83
N GLU A 399 -12.42 18.29 22.71
CA GLU A 399 -12.85 17.72 23.99
C GLU A 399 -13.73 16.47 23.85
N ASN A 400 -14.39 16.32 22.70
CA ASN A 400 -15.29 15.20 22.41
C ASN A 400 -14.57 13.98 21.82
N TRP A 401 -13.26 14.07 21.52
CA TRP A 401 -12.54 12.95 20.94
C TRP A 401 -12.42 11.78 21.93
N ILE A 402 -12.89 10.62 21.47
CA ILE A 402 -12.77 9.36 22.18
C ILE A 402 -11.50 8.67 21.69
N ILE A 403 -10.38 8.92 22.34
CA ILE A 403 -9.07 8.34 21.97
C ILE A 403 -8.86 6.98 22.64
N ASN A 404 -8.32 6.00 21.92
CA ASN A 404 -7.94 4.69 22.46
C ASN A 404 -6.75 4.84 23.42
N GLU A 405 -6.78 4.16 24.58
CA GLU A 405 -5.70 4.21 25.58
C GLU A 405 -4.35 3.68 25.07
N ALA A 406 -4.38 2.86 24.01
CA ALA A 406 -3.19 2.35 23.33
C ALA A 406 -2.63 3.31 22.27
N CYS A 407 -3.35 4.38 21.92
CA CYS A 407 -2.90 5.33 20.90
C CYS A 407 -1.65 6.09 21.37
N PHE A 408 -0.65 6.16 20.50
CA PHE A 408 0.53 7.01 20.68
C PHE A 408 0.16 8.46 20.35
N ILE A 409 0.24 9.35 21.35
CA ILE A 409 -0.21 10.76 21.26
C ILE A 409 0.89 11.74 21.70
N ASP A 410 2.14 11.33 21.54
CA ASP A 410 3.28 12.08 22.07
C ASP A 410 3.44 13.41 21.35
N ASP A 411 3.70 14.48 22.12
CA ASP A 411 3.97 15.82 21.60
C ASP A 411 2.89 16.39 20.66
N ILE A 412 1.63 15.97 20.80
CA ILE A 412 0.52 16.31 19.90
C ILE A 412 0.34 17.82 19.66
N PHE A 413 0.61 18.66 20.67
CA PHE A 413 0.45 20.13 20.62
C PHE A 413 1.79 20.90 20.71
N SER A 414 2.93 20.24 20.52
CA SER A 414 4.24 20.90 20.69
C SER A 414 4.38 22.10 19.75
N GLY A 415 4.47 23.33 20.27
CA GLY A 415 4.56 24.53 19.43
C GLY A 415 3.23 24.99 18.79
N ALA A 416 2.09 24.39 19.14
CA ALA A 416 0.76 24.92 18.79
C ALA A 416 0.43 26.15 19.67
N SER A 417 1.04 27.29 19.35
CA SER A 417 1.11 28.47 20.23
C SER A 417 -0.25 29.11 20.55
N SER A 418 -1.24 28.99 19.66
CA SER A 418 -2.60 29.51 19.88
C SER A 418 -3.52 28.54 20.63
N PHE A 419 -3.12 27.27 20.81
CA PHE A 419 -3.99 26.24 21.37
C PHE A 419 -4.14 26.40 22.89
N LYS A 420 -5.33 26.84 23.34
CA LYS A 420 -5.62 27.15 24.76
C LYS A 420 -6.89 26.47 25.30
N ASN A 421 -7.32 25.38 24.68
CA ASN A 421 -8.54 24.67 25.10
C ASN A 421 -8.26 23.74 26.31
N VAL A 422 -8.67 24.17 27.51
CA VAL A 422 -8.39 23.48 28.78
C VAL A 422 -8.87 22.03 28.78
N LYS A 423 -10.11 21.77 28.34
CA LYS A 423 -10.70 20.43 28.34
C LYS A 423 -10.00 19.48 27.36
N SER A 424 -9.64 19.98 26.18
CA SER A 424 -8.89 19.21 25.19
C SER A 424 -7.50 18.84 25.69
N ILE A 425 -6.79 19.77 26.31
CA ILE A 425 -5.49 19.51 26.94
C ILE A 425 -5.63 18.43 28.03
N LEU A 426 -6.67 18.52 28.86
CA LEU A 426 -6.93 17.52 29.90
C LEU A 426 -7.29 16.14 29.32
N ASN A 427 -8.05 16.08 28.21
CA ASN A 427 -8.37 14.82 27.51
C ASN A 427 -7.09 14.08 27.10
N ILE A 428 -6.10 14.79 26.54
CA ILE A 428 -4.79 14.23 26.18
C ILE A 428 -3.93 13.93 27.43
N TYR A 429 -3.98 14.78 28.45
CA TYR A 429 -3.18 14.64 29.68
C TYR A 429 -3.42 13.30 30.38
N PHE A 430 -4.69 12.87 30.49
CA PHE A 430 -5.02 11.65 31.21
C PHE A 430 -4.51 10.37 30.50
N LEU A 431 -4.32 10.45 29.19
CA LEU A 431 -3.80 9.36 28.36
C LEU A 431 -2.26 9.38 28.26
N SER A 432 -1.66 10.57 28.37
CA SER A 432 -0.21 10.79 28.27
C SER A 432 0.56 10.18 29.45
N LYS A 433 1.88 9.98 29.28
CA LYS A 433 2.80 9.48 30.33
C LYS A 433 4.10 10.29 30.36
N GLY A 434 4.88 10.13 31.43
CA GLY A 434 6.24 10.69 31.55
C GLY A 434 6.32 12.20 31.29
N ASN A 435 7.30 12.60 30.45
CA ASN A 435 7.58 14.00 30.14
C ASN A 435 6.41 14.74 29.46
N ASN A 436 5.58 14.03 28.69
CA ASN A 436 4.45 14.65 27.97
C ASN A 436 3.37 15.15 28.92
N ARG A 437 3.14 14.47 30.06
CA ARG A 437 2.27 15.01 31.11
C ARG A 437 2.78 16.32 31.67
N LYS A 438 4.09 16.46 31.87
CA LYS A 438 4.70 17.70 32.38
C LYS A 438 4.48 18.84 31.39
N LYS A 439 4.79 18.61 30.10
CA LYS A 439 4.54 19.59 29.03
C LYS A 439 3.08 20.05 28.98
N LEU A 440 2.12 19.14 29.12
CA LEU A 440 0.69 19.47 29.10
C LEU A 440 0.24 20.27 30.33
N LEU A 441 0.81 20.02 31.51
CA LEU A 441 0.57 20.88 32.69
C LEU A 441 1.14 22.29 32.50
N ASP A 442 2.36 22.39 31.95
CA ASP A 442 2.98 23.67 31.62
C ASP A 442 2.13 24.43 30.58
N MET A 443 1.51 23.73 29.63
CA MET A 443 0.55 24.33 28.68
C MET A 443 -0.72 24.85 29.37
N LEU A 444 -1.27 24.13 30.36
CA LEU A 444 -2.45 24.59 31.11
C LEU A 444 -2.17 25.91 31.85
N GLU A 445 -0.96 26.10 32.38
CA GLU A 445 -0.57 27.36 33.04
C GLU A 445 -0.56 28.57 32.09
N ASN A 446 -0.48 28.34 30.77
CA ASN A 446 -0.58 29.38 29.75
C ASN A 446 -2.03 29.65 29.27
N CYS A 447 -3.01 28.92 29.79
CA CYS A 447 -4.45 29.11 29.52
C CYS A 447 -5.08 30.10 30.51
N ASN A 448 -6.39 30.34 30.41
CA ASN A 448 -7.11 31.14 31.41
C ASN A 448 -7.10 30.42 32.77
N ILE A 449 -6.37 30.96 33.74
CA ILE A 449 -6.12 30.26 35.01
C ILE A 449 -7.40 29.98 35.83
N LYS A 450 -8.42 30.85 35.73
CA LYS A 450 -9.71 30.65 36.41
C LYS A 450 -10.47 29.48 35.81
N GLU A 451 -10.43 29.33 34.49
CA GLU A 451 -11.01 28.18 33.77
C GLU A 451 -10.27 26.89 34.11
N VAL A 452 -8.93 26.93 34.03
CA VAL A 452 -8.05 25.80 34.40
C VAL A 452 -8.39 25.34 35.80
N TYR A 453 -8.39 26.25 36.79
CA TYR A 453 -8.67 25.92 38.17
C TYR A 453 -10.04 25.25 38.35
N LYS A 454 -11.10 25.80 37.76
CA LYS A 454 -12.45 25.21 37.79
C LYS A 454 -12.49 23.80 37.18
N GLU A 455 -11.77 23.58 36.08
CA GLU A 455 -11.78 22.29 35.39
C GLU A 455 -10.94 21.24 36.14
N VAL A 456 -9.75 21.60 36.65
CA VAL A 456 -8.88 20.65 37.33
C VAL A 456 -9.41 20.20 38.69
N LEU A 457 -10.20 21.05 39.38
CA LEU A 457 -10.89 20.70 40.65
C LEU A 457 -11.78 19.45 40.53
N LYS A 458 -12.24 19.12 39.32
CA LYS A 458 -13.05 17.93 39.05
C LYS A 458 -12.28 16.62 39.17
N TYR A 459 -10.95 16.67 39.20
CA TYR A 459 -10.07 15.50 39.11
C TYR A 459 -9.13 15.37 40.31
N ASN A 460 -9.45 14.46 41.24
CA ASN A 460 -8.61 14.18 42.42
C ASN A 460 -7.14 13.85 42.10
N LYS A 461 -6.87 13.30 40.90
CA LYS A 461 -5.51 12.97 40.45
C LYS A 461 -4.61 14.20 40.25
N LEU A 462 -5.19 15.41 40.18
CA LEU A 462 -4.48 16.67 39.95
C LEU A 462 -4.24 17.48 41.23
N LYS A 463 -4.39 16.89 42.43
CA LYS A 463 -4.25 17.59 43.72
C LYS A 463 -2.95 18.41 43.87
N ASP A 464 -1.82 17.89 43.38
CA ASP A 464 -0.52 18.55 43.52
C ASP A 464 -0.41 19.74 42.57
N PHE A 465 -1.00 19.62 41.37
CA PHE A 465 -1.13 20.71 40.41
C PHE A 465 -2.07 21.79 40.94
N ILE A 466 -3.22 21.41 41.50
CA ILE A 466 -4.16 22.34 42.16
C ILE A 466 -3.44 23.13 43.25
N LYS A 467 -2.68 22.46 44.14
CA LYS A 467 -1.91 23.13 45.19
C LYS A 467 -0.86 24.09 44.63
N LYS A 468 -0.20 23.72 43.52
CA LYS A 468 0.71 24.63 42.81
C LYS A 468 -0.04 25.87 42.34
N LEU A 469 -1.21 25.71 41.69
CA LEU A 469 -2.03 26.83 41.23
C LEU A 469 -2.49 27.74 42.37
N GLU A 470 -2.99 27.17 43.47
CA GLU A 470 -3.41 27.91 44.67
C GLU A 470 -2.27 28.76 45.26
N ASN A 471 -1.03 28.25 45.25
CA ASN A 471 0.12 28.96 45.78
C ASN A 471 0.66 30.03 44.81
N THR A 472 0.68 29.73 43.51
CA THR A 472 1.28 30.61 42.49
C THR A 472 0.34 31.74 42.08
N TYR A 473 -0.97 31.48 42.00
CA TYR A 473 -1.98 32.41 41.49
C TYR A 473 -3.04 32.74 42.55
N TYR A 474 -2.65 32.76 43.83
CA TYR A 474 -3.57 32.93 44.96
C TYR A 474 -4.51 34.13 44.78
N ASP A 475 -3.96 35.30 44.47
CA ASP A 475 -4.75 36.53 44.36
C ASP A 475 -5.76 36.47 43.22
N GLU A 476 -5.42 35.84 42.10
CA GLU A 476 -6.30 35.68 40.94
C GLU A 476 -7.41 34.64 41.18
N LEU A 477 -7.13 33.64 42.03
CA LEU A 477 -8.01 32.51 42.32
C LEU A 477 -8.75 32.61 43.66
N LYS A 478 -8.47 33.61 44.49
CA LYS A 478 -8.94 33.73 45.89
C LYS A 478 -10.41 33.35 46.08
N GLU A 479 -11.31 33.95 45.31
CA GLU A 479 -12.75 33.68 45.37
C GLU A 479 -13.10 32.22 45.03
N LEU A 480 -12.42 31.63 44.05
CA LEU A 480 -12.62 30.23 43.66
C LEU A 480 -12.03 29.27 44.70
N ILE A 481 -10.94 29.65 45.37
CA ILE A 481 -10.33 28.88 46.46
C ILE A 481 -11.28 28.83 47.66
N GLU A 482 -11.83 29.99 48.06
CA GLU A 482 -12.80 30.09 49.15
C GLU A 482 -14.06 29.28 48.88
N ASN A 483 -14.47 29.15 47.60
CA ASN A 483 -15.66 28.41 47.18
C ASN A 483 -15.39 26.98 46.66
N LYS A 484 -14.17 26.44 46.79
CA LYS A 484 -13.77 25.20 46.11
C LYS A 484 -14.64 23.98 46.43
N GLU A 485 -15.06 23.83 47.68
CA GLU A 485 -15.91 22.71 48.12
C GLU A 485 -17.30 22.77 47.47
N SER A 486 -17.83 23.98 47.27
CA SER A 486 -19.10 24.19 46.55
C SER A 486 -18.96 23.75 45.09
N ILE A 487 -17.90 24.17 44.41
CA ILE A 487 -17.60 23.81 43.01
C ILE A 487 -17.48 22.29 42.84
N ILE A 488 -16.71 21.64 43.73
CA ILE A 488 -16.56 20.17 43.71
C ILE A 488 -17.90 19.48 43.96
N THR A 489 -18.70 20.00 44.90
CA THR A 489 -20.02 19.45 45.22
C THR A 489 -20.99 19.60 44.06
N GLU A 490 -21.00 20.75 43.38
CA GLU A 490 -21.81 21.00 42.19
C GLU A 490 -21.43 20.06 41.05
N TYR A 491 -20.14 19.87 40.79
CA TYR A 491 -19.67 18.89 39.81
C TYR A 491 -20.10 17.46 40.15
N LYS A 492 -19.95 17.04 41.41
CA LYS A 492 -20.39 15.71 41.86
C LYS A 492 -21.90 15.52 41.71
N LYS A 493 -22.70 16.59 41.92
CA LYS A 493 -24.15 16.58 41.66
C LYS A 493 -24.44 16.47 40.16
N ALA A 494 -23.77 17.27 39.31
CA ALA A 494 -23.96 17.24 37.86
C ALA A 494 -23.59 15.89 37.23
N LYS A 495 -22.59 15.18 37.79
CA LYS A 495 -22.23 13.82 37.37
C LYS A 495 -23.21 12.74 37.88
N LYS A 496 -23.94 13.02 38.96
CA LYS A 496 -24.96 12.15 39.56
C LYS A 496 -26.36 12.43 38.99
N ILE A 497 -26.50 12.77 37.71
CA ILE A 497 -27.81 12.64 37.05
C ILE A 497 -28.09 11.14 36.97
N GLU A 498 -28.60 10.60 38.08
CA GLU A 498 -29.09 9.24 38.22
C GLU A 498 -30.37 9.18 37.38
N LEU A 499 -30.35 8.35 36.34
CA LEU A 499 -31.58 7.89 35.71
C LEU A 499 -32.51 7.37 36.82
N LYS A 500 -33.82 7.60 36.69
CA LYS A 500 -34.79 6.91 37.55
C LYS A 500 -34.55 5.40 37.42
N ASP A 501 -34.83 4.62 38.47
CA ASP A 501 -34.45 3.20 38.55
C ASP A 501 -34.81 2.35 37.32
N ASN A 502 -35.83 2.77 36.54
CA ASN A 502 -36.33 2.10 35.34
C ASN A 502 -35.91 2.72 33.98
N GLU A 503 -35.21 3.86 33.96
CA GLU A 503 -34.78 4.49 32.71
C GLU A 503 -33.41 3.93 32.27
N LYS A 504 -33.21 3.77 30.95
CA LYS A 504 -31.94 3.38 30.31
C LYS A 504 -31.44 4.51 29.41
N TYR A 505 -30.13 4.69 29.32
CA TYR A 505 -29.51 5.53 28.29
C TYR A 505 -29.68 4.86 26.94
N LYS A 506 -30.14 5.59 25.93
CA LYS A 506 -30.40 5.06 24.58
C LYS A 506 -29.49 5.73 23.55
N PRO A 507 -28.21 5.31 23.44
CA PRO A 507 -27.29 5.87 22.46
C PRO A 507 -27.80 5.64 21.03
N LYS A 508 -27.68 6.67 20.18
CA LYS A 508 -28.15 6.62 18.78
C LYS A 508 -27.13 6.07 17.79
N ASN A 509 -25.86 6.03 18.20
CA ASN A 509 -24.74 5.59 17.38
C ASN A 509 -23.59 5.11 18.28
N LYS A 510 -22.56 4.51 17.66
CA LYS A 510 -21.37 3.99 18.33
C LYS A 510 -20.63 5.04 19.17
N ILE A 511 -20.59 6.30 18.74
CA ILE A 511 -19.88 7.38 19.47
C ILE A 511 -20.58 7.66 20.80
N GLU A 512 -21.91 7.78 20.79
CA GLU A 512 -22.69 7.93 22.01
C GLU A 512 -22.53 6.71 22.94
N LEU A 513 -22.49 5.49 22.39
CA LEU A 513 -22.24 4.27 23.16
C LEU A 513 -20.83 4.27 23.80
N LEU A 514 -19.79 4.58 23.02
CA LEU A 514 -18.42 4.71 23.50
C LEU A 514 -18.30 5.74 24.62
N LYS A 515 -19.04 6.86 24.52
CA LYS A 515 -19.09 7.88 25.57
C LYS A 515 -19.63 7.31 26.88
N LEU A 516 -20.75 6.59 26.83
CA LEU A 516 -21.33 5.93 28.01
C LEU A 516 -20.39 4.89 28.62
N ILE A 517 -19.71 4.10 27.78
CA ILE A 517 -18.70 3.12 28.21
C ILE A 517 -17.54 3.83 28.93
N LYS A 518 -17.00 4.91 28.37
CA LYS A 518 -15.91 5.71 28.99
C LYS A 518 -16.32 6.39 30.28
N GLU A 519 -17.58 6.83 30.37
CA GLU A 519 -18.17 7.39 31.58
C GLU A 519 -18.43 6.32 32.66
N LYS A 520 -18.19 5.04 32.35
CA LYS A 520 -18.38 3.87 33.22
C LYS A 520 -19.84 3.73 33.67
N VAL A 521 -20.77 4.06 32.78
CA VAL A 521 -22.18 3.73 32.95
C VAL A 521 -22.30 2.20 33.04
N LYS A 522 -23.07 1.71 34.00
CA LYS A 522 -23.32 0.26 34.12
C LYS A 522 -24.01 -0.25 32.86
N TYR A 523 -23.56 -1.38 32.32
CA TYR A 523 -24.00 -1.85 31.01
C TYR A 523 -25.49 -2.22 30.96
N ASP A 524 -26.07 -2.65 32.08
CA ASP A 524 -27.51 -2.90 32.25
C ASP A 524 -28.39 -1.65 32.13
N LYS A 525 -27.80 -0.47 32.30
CA LYS A 525 -28.45 0.84 32.15
C LYS A 525 -28.31 1.42 30.74
N ILE A 526 -27.81 0.65 29.77
CA ILE A 526 -27.67 1.07 28.38
C ILE A 526 -28.64 0.25 27.51
N ASP A 527 -29.48 0.93 26.74
CA ASP A 527 -30.34 0.36 25.69
C ASP A 527 -29.63 0.48 24.34
N THR A 528 -29.02 -0.61 23.88
CA THR A 528 -28.27 -0.67 22.62
C THR A 528 -29.15 -0.96 21.39
N SER A 529 -30.48 -0.94 21.52
CA SER A 529 -31.41 -1.32 20.43
C SER A 529 -31.30 -0.47 19.15
N LEU A 530 -30.64 0.69 19.18
CA LEU A 530 -30.39 1.53 17.99
C LEU A 530 -29.01 1.35 17.37
N ILE A 531 -28.14 0.55 17.98
CA ILE A 531 -26.73 0.45 17.58
C ILE A 531 -26.59 -0.59 16.47
N THR A 532 -26.00 -0.17 15.35
CA THR A 532 -25.68 -1.02 14.19
C THR A 532 -24.20 -1.36 14.09
N ASP A 533 -23.31 -0.53 14.64
CA ASP A 533 -21.85 -0.73 14.66
C ASP A 533 -21.36 -0.87 16.11
N MET A 534 -20.83 -2.05 16.45
CA MET A 534 -20.16 -2.33 17.72
C MET A 534 -18.66 -2.62 17.54
N SER A 535 -18.11 -2.36 16.35
CA SER A 535 -16.70 -2.62 16.06
C SER A 535 -15.78 -1.86 17.01
N GLY A 536 -14.73 -2.54 17.47
CA GLY A 536 -13.69 -1.99 18.34
C GLY A 536 -14.10 -1.53 19.76
N LEU A 537 -15.37 -1.62 20.18
CA LEU A 537 -15.85 -1.01 21.45
C LEU A 537 -14.98 -1.32 22.68
N PHE A 538 -14.38 -2.51 22.75
CA PHE A 538 -13.52 -2.98 23.83
C PHE A 538 -12.13 -3.41 23.35
N GLN A 539 -11.67 -2.91 22.21
CA GLN A 539 -10.35 -3.22 21.69
C GLN A 539 -9.25 -2.81 22.70
N ASN A 540 -8.35 -3.75 23.00
CA ASN A 540 -7.27 -3.66 23.98
C ASN A 540 -7.75 -3.30 25.40
N SER A 541 -9.03 -3.55 25.70
CA SER A 541 -9.63 -3.23 26.99
C SER A 541 -8.94 -3.99 28.13
N LYS A 542 -8.68 -3.27 29.22
CA LYS A 542 -8.16 -3.82 30.48
C LYS A 542 -9.26 -4.07 31.51
N LEU A 543 -10.53 -4.00 31.11
CA LEU A 543 -11.65 -4.27 31.99
C LEU A 543 -11.67 -5.75 32.39
N GLU A 544 -11.76 -5.99 33.70
CA GLU A 544 -11.85 -7.35 34.26
C GLU A 544 -13.31 -7.82 34.43
N LYS A 545 -14.27 -6.90 34.42
CA LYS A 545 -15.70 -7.17 34.63
C LYS A 545 -16.52 -6.51 33.54
N PHE A 546 -17.51 -7.25 33.03
CA PHE A 546 -18.45 -6.81 32.02
C PHE A 546 -19.91 -7.00 32.48
N ASP A 547 -20.15 -6.95 33.78
CA ASP A 547 -21.47 -7.16 34.39
C ASP A 547 -22.55 -6.29 33.71
N GLY A 548 -23.62 -6.94 33.23
CA GLY A 548 -24.76 -6.30 32.55
C GLY A 548 -24.63 -6.22 31.04
N ILE A 549 -23.47 -6.53 30.43
CA ILE A 549 -23.29 -6.50 28.98
C ILE A 549 -24.15 -7.56 28.27
N GLU A 550 -24.45 -8.67 28.96
CA GLU A 550 -25.35 -9.72 28.48
C GLU A 550 -26.77 -9.19 28.25
N THR A 551 -27.14 -8.04 28.81
CA THR A 551 -28.47 -7.44 28.64
C THR A 551 -28.59 -6.54 27.41
N TRP A 552 -27.51 -6.36 26.65
CA TRP A 552 -27.51 -5.55 25.43
C TRP A 552 -28.35 -6.18 24.33
N ASP A 553 -29.16 -5.36 23.69
CA ASP A 553 -29.86 -5.72 22.47
C ASP A 553 -28.90 -5.55 21.29
N THR A 554 -28.50 -6.66 20.68
CA THR A 554 -27.61 -6.73 19.52
C THR A 554 -28.35 -7.02 18.21
N SER A 555 -29.68 -7.07 18.23
CA SER A 555 -30.50 -7.50 17.08
C SER A 555 -30.43 -6.58 15.84
N ASN A 556 -29.89 -5.37 16.02
CA ASN A 556 -29.66 -4.41 14.93
C ASN A 556 -28.17 -4.28 14.55
N VAL A 557 -27.27 -5.00 15.22
CA VAL A 557 -25.83 -4.90 14.95
C VAL A 557 -25.48 -5.62 13.65
N GLU A 558 -24.80 -4.91 12.76
CA GLU A 558 -24.32 -5.37 11.45
C GLU A 558 -22.79 -5.56 11.45
N ASP A 559 -22.06 -4.84 12.33
CA ASP A 559 -20.60 -4.87 12.43
C ASP A 559 -20.12 -5.12 13.87
N MET A 560 -19.35 -6.19 14.08
CA MET A 560 -18.66 -6.53 15.34
C MET A 560 -17.14 -6.67 15.17
N HIS A 561 -16.58 -6.16 14.07
CA HIS A 561 -15.17 -6.18 13.76
C HIS A 561 -14.31 -5.71 14.95
N ASN A 562 -13.31 -6.48 15.35
CA ASN A 562 -12.38 -6.12 16.44
C ASN A 562 -13.03 -5.79 17.80
N MET A 563 -14.32 -6.08 18.05
CA MET A 563 -15.05 -5.59 19.23
C MET A 563 -14.32 -5.85 20.56
N PHE A 564 -13.72 -7.04 20.73
CA PHE A 564 -12.96 -7.42 21.93
C PHE A 564 -11.47 -7.72 21.63
N LYS A 565 -10.93 -7.39 20.46
CA LYS A 565 -9.54 -7.68 20.11
C LYS A 565 -8.58 -7.20 21.21
N GLY A 566 -7.73 -8.07 21.73
CA GLY A 566 -6.76 -7.77 22.77
C GLY A 566 -7.34 -7.60 24.18
N ALA A 567 -8.64 -7.81 24.39
CA ALA A 567 -9.26 -7.80 25.71
C ALA A 567 -8.92 -9.10 26.47
N VAL A 568 -7.69 -9.17 26.99
CA VAL A 568 -7.10 -10.37 27.64
C VAL A 568 -7.95 -10.93 28.78
N TYR A 569 -8.74 -10.08 29.45
CA TYR A 569 -9.59 -10.45 30.57
C TYR A 569 -11.03 -10.80 30.18
N PHE A 570 -11.41 -10.65 28.92
CA PHE A 570 -12.77 -10.91 28.47
C PHE A 570 -13.08 -12.42 28.48
N ASN A 571 -14.10 -12.82 29.24
CA ASN A 571 -14.63 -14.18 29.30
C ASN A 571 -16.10 -14.17 29.78
N HIS A 572 -16.86 -13.11 29.47
CA HIS A 572 -18.24 -12.95 29.92
C HIS A 572 -19.19 -13.73 28.99
N ASN A 573 -20.23 -14.36 29.53
CA ASN A 573 -21.18 -15.11 28.71
C ASN A 573 -22.09 -14.15 27.92
N ILE A 574 -22.08 -14.29 26.60
CA ILE A 574 -22.84 -13.49 25.62
C ILE A 574 -23.61 -14.37 24.64
N GLU A 575 -23.87 -15.63 25.01
CA GLU A 575 -24.58 -16.61 24.16
C GLU A 575 -26.01 -16.15 23.81
N ASN A 576 -26.61 -15.29 24.63
CA ASN A 576 -27.95 -14.75 24.43
C ASN A 576 -28.04 -13.60 23.41
N TRP A 577 -26.92 -13.12 22.89
CA TRP A 577 -26.91 -12.05 21.90
C TRP A 577 -27.49 -12.51 20.55
N ASN A 578 -28.26 -11.61 19.93
CA ASN A 578 -28.79 -11.83 18.59
C ASN A 578 -27.82 -11.26 17.56
N VAL A 579 -26.98 -12.13 16.99
CA VAL A 579 -25.99 -11.75 15.96
C VAL A 579 -26.50 -11.98 14.53
N SER A 580 -27.81 -12.19 14.33
CA SER A 580 -28.38 -12.60 13.04
C SER A 580 -28.23 -11.58 11.92
N LYS A 581 -27.92 -10.31 12.22
CA LYS A 581 -27.66 -9.26 11.22
C LYS A 581 -26.18 -8.99 10.98
N VAL A 582 -25.28 -9.57 11.78
CA VAL A 582 -23.86 -9.27 11.70
C VAL A 582 -23.28 -9.83 10.40
N GLU A 583 -22.60 -8.97 9.63
CA GLU A 583 -21.89 -9.34 8.40
C GLU A 583 -20.38 -9.47 8.62
N ASP A 584 -19.79 -8.70 9.55
CA ASP A 584 -18.35 -8.71 9.87
C ASP A 584 -18.11 -9.07 11.34
N MET A 585 -17.42 -10.19 11.58
CA MET A 585 -16.91 -10.63 12.88
C MET A 585 -15.38 -10.80 12.89
N ALA A 586 -14.68 -10.24 11.90
CA ALA A 586 -13.25 -10.36 11.79
C ALA A 586 -12.58 -9.81 13.06
N TYR A 587 -11.58 -10.56 13.55
CA TYR A 587 -10.80 -10.23 14.74
C TYR A 587 -11.60 -10.05 16.05
N MET A 588 -12.90 -10.37 16.10
CA MET A 588 -13.79 -10.02 17.22
C MET A 588 -13.21 -10.40 18.59
N PHE A 589 -12.59 -11.58 18.72
CA PHE A 589 -11.96 -12.06 19.96
C PHE A 589 -10.44 -12.28 19.82
N GLU A 590 -9.78 -11.72 18.80
CA GLU A 590 -8.34 -11.91 18.61
C GLU A 590 -7.57 -11.55 19.89
N GLY A 591 -6.76 -12.45 20.43
CA GLY A 591 -5.97 -12.20 21.63
C GLY A 591 -6.76 -12.21 22.95
N CYS A 592 -8.04 -12.57 22.95
CA CYS A 592 -8.80 -12.86 24.17
C CYS A 592 -8.35 -14.20 24.76
N THR A 593 -7.17 -14.24 25.38
CA THR A 593 -6.51 -15.49 25.83
C THR A 593 -7.26 -16.25 26.92
N ARG A 594 -8.25 -15.63 27.59
CA ARG A 594 -9.10 -16.23 28.61
C ARG A 594 -10.52 -16.58 28.12
N PHE A 595 -10.86 -16.25 26.89
CA PHE A 595 -12.20 -16.43 26.37
C PHE A 595 -12.49 -17.91 26.10
N ASN A 596 -13.53 -18.43 26.75
CA ASN A 596 -14.02 -19.80 26.58
C ASN A 596 -15.49 -19.91 26.99
N GLN A 597 -16.35 -19.08 26.40
CA GLN A 597 -17.80 -19.08 26.63
C GLN A 597 -18.57 -19.74 25.47
N PRO A 598 -19.78 -20.27 25.73
CA PRO A 598 -20.59 -20.89 24.69
C PRO A 598 -21.10 -19.86 23.69
N LEU A 599 -21.10 -20.24 22.41
CA LEU A 599 -21.56 -19.41 21.28
C LEU A 599 -22.43 -20.20 20.29
N ASN A 600 -22.75 -21.45 20.58
CA ASN A 600 -23.35 -22.37 19.61
C ASN A 600 -24.76 -21.95 19.17
N ASN A 601 -25.46 -21.15 20.00
CA ASN A 601 -26.80 -20.63 19.71
C ASN A 601 -26.81 -19.41 18.78
N TRP A 602 -25.65 -18.88 18.42
CA TRP A 602 -25.56 -17.74 17.52
C TRP A 602 -25.98 -18.09 16.10
N ASN A 603 -26.88 -17.29 15.54
CA ASN A 603 -27.19 -17.35 14.12
C ASN A 603 -26.16 -16.52 13.31
N VAL A 604 -25.12 -17.17 12.82
CA VAL A 604 -24.06 -16.55 12.01
C VAL A 604 -24.34 -16.59 10.49
N SER A 605 -25.57 -16.87 10.06
CA SER A 605 -25.88 -17.10 8.64
C SER A 605 -25.64 -15.91 7.73
N ASN A 606 -25.55 -14.69 8.26
CA ASN A 606 -25.29 -13.47 7.48
C ASN A 606 -23.82 -13.04 7.48
N VAL A 607 -22.96 -13.69 8.27
CA VAL A 607 -21.55 -13.33 8.40
C VAL A 607 -20.81 -13.68 7.10
N LYS A 608 -20.02 -12.72 6.60
CA LYS A 608 -19.13 -12.85 5.44
C LYS A 608 -17.66 -12.94 5.85
N TYR A 609 -17.27 -12.28 6.94
CA TYR A 609 -15.87 -12.18 7.38
C TYR A 609 -15.69 -12.71 8.81
N MET A 610 -14.82 -13.71 8.97
CA MET A 610 -14.44 -14.32 10.26
C MET A 610 -12.91 -14.44 10.41
N ASN A 611 -12.13 -13.75 9.57
CA ASN A 611 -10.68 -13.80 9.66
C ASN A 611 -10.19 -13.34 11.04
N PHE A 612 -9.21 -14.04 11.59
CA PHE A 612 -8.66 -13.82 12.94
C PHE A 612 -9.65 -13.89 14.13
N MET A 613 -10.92 -14.26 13.92
CA MET A 613 -11.98 -14.13 14.95
C MET A 613 -11.59 -14.71 16.32
N PHE A 614 -10.93 -15.87 16.36
CA PHE A 614 -10.44 -16.54 17.57
C PHE A 614 -8.91 -16.71 17.58
N SER A 615 -8.18 -15.91 16.78
CA SER A 615 -6.72 -15.97 16.77
C SER A 615 -6.17 -15.65 18.15
N HIS A 616 -5.21 -16.44 18.63
CA HIS A 616 -4.64 -16.35 19.98
C HIS A 616 -5.66 -16.51 21.14
N CYS A 617 -6.85 -17.07 20.91
CA CYS A 617 -7.74 -17.56 21.98
C CYS A 617 -7.24 -18.93 22.50
N ILE A 618 -6.14 -18.90 23.26
CA ILE A 618 -5.33 -20.08 23.63
C ILE A 618 -6.15 -21.24 24.23
N ILE A 619 -7.16 -20.93 25.05
CA ILE A 619 -7.96 -21.92 25.78
C ILE A 619 -9.35 -22.16 25.17
N PHE A 620 -9.70 -21.50 24.06
CA PHE A 620 -11.02 -21.59 23.47
C PHE A 620 -11.27 -22.98 22.87
N ASN A 621 -12.34 -23.64 23.31
CA ASN A 621 -12.73 -24.97 22.85
C ASN A 621 -14.25 -25.21 23.02
N ASN A 622 -15.07 -24.19 22.74
CA ASN A 622 -16.54 -24.30 22.81
C ASN A 622 -17.13 -24.78 21.48
N ASP A 623 -18.24 -25.53 21.56
CA ASP A 623 -18.95 -26.09 20.41
C ASP A 623 -19.48 -24.98 19.47
N LEU A 624 -19.23 -25.17 18.17
CA LEU A 624 -19.67 -24.30 17.08
C LEU A 624 -20.39 -25.08 15.96
N SER A 625 -20.77 -26.33 16.23
CA SER A 625 -21.28 -27.27 15.22
C SER A 625 -22.60 -26.83 14.59
N ASN A 626 -23.41 -26.01 15.27
CA ASN A 626 -24.68 -25.51 14.75
C ASN A 626 -24.55 -24.25 13.88
N TRP A 627 -23.36 -23.68 13.74
CA TRP A 627 -23.16 -22.47 12.95
C TRP A 627 -23.40 -22.72 11.46
N ASN A 628 -24.28 -21.91 10.88
CA ASN A 628 -24.45 -21.84 9.43
C ASN A 628 -23.47 -20.86 8.81
N VAL A 629 -22.32 -21.35 8.33
CA VAL A 629 -21.27 -20.53 7.71
C VAL A 629 -21.37 -20.43 6.18
N SER A 630 -22.53 -20.75 5.59
CA SER A 630 -22.70 -20.83 4.12
C SER A 630 -22.47 -19.51 3.37
N ASN A 631 -22.44 -18.39 4.08
CA ASN A 631 -22.19 -17.05 3.51
C ASN A 631 -20.79 -16.52 3.80
N VAL A 632 -19.95 -17.24 4.55
CA VAL A 632 -18.60 -16.78 4.90
C VAL A 632 -17.68 -16.91 3.69
N GLU A 633 -17.00 -15.81 3.35
CA GLU A 633 -16.04 -15.71 2.25
C GLU A 633 -14.58 -15.76 2.73
N ILE A 634 -14.29 -15.30 3.96
CA ILE A 634 -12.93 -15.20 4.51
C ILE A 634 -12.86 -15.75 5.94
N MET A 635 -12.05 -16.79 6.15
CA MET A 635 -11.73 -17.40 7.45
C MET A 635 -10.22 -17.45 7.75
N SER A 636 -9.40 -16.70 7.00
CA SER A 636 -7.95 -16.69 7.22
C SER A 636 -7.61 -16.36 8.67
N PHE A 637 -6.69 -17.13 9.26
CA PHE A 637 -6.22 -16.99 10.65
C PHE A 637 -7.29 -17.18 11.74
N MET A 638 -8.51 -17.64 11.41
CA MET A 638 -9.64 -17.68 12.36
C MET A 638 -9.30 -18.39 13.69
N PHE A 639 -8.56 -19.51 13.66
CA PHE A 639 -8.14 -20.28 14.83
C PHE A 639 -6.61 -20.34 14.97
N GLU A 640 -5.89 -19.36 14.41
CA GLU A 640 -4.44 -19.31 14.58
C GLU A 640 -4.07 -19.27 16.06
N SER A 641 -3.15 -20.14 16.50
CA SER A 641 -2.71 -20.22 17.90
C SER A 641 -3.83 -20.48 18.93
N ALA A 642 -5.00 -20.94 18.50
CA ALA A 642 -6.05 -21.45 19.37
C ALA A 642 -5.69 -22.87 19.83
N TYR A 643 -4.70 -22.99 20.71
CA TYR A 643 -4.03 -24.26 21.05
C TYR A 643 -4.98 -25.37 21.51
N SER A 644 -6.07 -25.02 22.18
CA SER A 644 -7.04 -25.97 22.76
C SER A 644 -8.20 -26.32 21.83
N PHE A 645 -8.37 -25.63 20.70
CA PHE A 645 -9.54 -25.79 19.84
C PHE A 645 -9.52 -27.15 19.13
N ASN A 646 -10.57 -27.95 19.33
CA ASN A 646 -10.73 -29.25 18.69
C ASN A 646 -12.22 -29.65 18.55
N GLN A 647 -13.10 -28.70 18.25
CA GLN A 647 -14.54 -28.96 18.10
C GLN A 647 -14.92 -29.34 16.68
N ASP A 648 -15.91 -30.23 16.54
CA ASP A 648 -16.34 -30.76 15.25
C ASP A 648 -17.06 -29.68 14.41
N ILE A 649 -16.41 -29.30 13.32
CA ILE A 649 -16.88 -28.35 12.30
C ILE A 649 -17.04 -29.02 10.92
N SER A 650 -17.08 -30.36 10.88
CA SER A 650 -17.19 -31.15 9.65
C SER A 650 -18.45 -30.83 8.84
N LYS A 651 -19.53 -30.42 9.51
CA LYS A 651 -20.84 -30.11 8.90
C LYS A 651 -20.95 -28.69 8.34
N TRP A 652 -19.94 -27.85 8.50
CA TRP A 652 -19.95 -26.50 7.98
C TRP A 652 -20.03 -26.48 6.44
N ASN A 653 -21.01 -25.76 5.91
CA ASN A 653 -21.07 -25.48 4.48
C ASN A 653 -20.12 -24.32 4.16
N ILE A 654 -18.91 -24.63 3.68
CA ILE A 654 -17.89 -23.64 3.30
C ILE A 654 -17.88 -23.32 1.80
N SER A 655 -18.95 -23.63 1.06
CA SER A 655 -18.94 -23.52 -0.41
C SER A 655 -18.70 -22.11 -0.97
N LYS A 656 -18.82 -21.04 -0.18
CA LYS A 656 -18.47 -19.66 -0.60
C LYS A 656 -17.10 -19.18 -0.13
N LEU A 657 -16.37 -20.00 0.63
CA LEU A 657 -15.08 -19.65 1.20
C LEU A 657 -14.04 -19.43 0.10
N LYS A 658 -13.43 -18.24 0.06
CA LYS A 658 -12.35 -17.87 -0.87
C LYS A 658 -10.97 -17.99 -0.20
N TYR A 659 -10.85 -17.57 1.06
CA TYR A 659 -9.56 -17.50 1.74
C TYR A 659 -9.62 -18.15 3.13
N ALA A 660 -8.74 -19.12 3.36
CA ALA A 660 -8.57 -19.83 4.64
C ALA A 660 -7.09 -19.93 5.05
N ASP A 661 -6.29 -18.93 4.69
CA ASP A 661 -4.86 -18.89 4.98
C ASP A 661 -4.61 -18.98 6.48
N ALA A 662 -3.70 -19.86 6.90
CA ALA A 662 -3.33 -20.04 8.30
C ALA A 662 -4.50 -20.27 9.27
N MET A 663 -5.66 -20.73 8.79
CA MET A 663 -6.88 -20.88 9.60
C MET A 663 -6.64 -21.69 10.88
N PHE A 664 -5.83 -22.74 10.83
CA PHE A 664 -5.47 -23.60 11.96
C PHE A 664 -3.97 -23.57 12.28
N ARG A 665 -3.25 -22.53 11.86
CA ARG A 665 -1.80 -22.42 12.13
C ARG A 665 -1.56 -22.44 13.63
N TYR A 666 -0.66 -23.31 14.10
CA TYR A 666 -0.42 -23.57 15.53
C TYR A 666 -1.62 -24.10 16.35
N ALA A 667 -2.75 -24.50 15.75
CA ALA A 667 -3.87 -25.09 16.48
C ALA A 667 -3.55 -26.54 16.91
N LYS A 668 -2.70 -26.69 17.93
CA LYS A 668 -2.05 -27.96 18.30
C LYS A 668 -3.01 -29.11 18.57
N SER A 669 -4.18 -28.84 19.15
CA SER A 669 -5.17 -29.86 19.50
C SER A 669 -6.09 -30.27 18.35
N PHE A 670 -6.13 -29.49 17.27
CA PHE A 670 -7.12 -29.64 16.21
C PHE A 670 -6.89 -30.91 15.39
N ASN A 671 -7.89 -31.79 15.33
CA ASN A 671 -7.84 -33.05 14.58
C ASN A 671 -9.24 -33.53 14.18
N GLN A 672 -10.03 -32.66 13.55
CA GLN A 672 -11.43 -32.94 13.19
C GLN A 672 -11.61 -33.25 11.69
N PRO A 673 -12.59 -34.10 11.32
CA PRO A 673 -12.70 -34.61 9.95
C PRO A 673 -13.25 -33.54 8.99
N LEU A 674 -12.38 -32.98 8.15
CA LEU A 674 -12.75 -31.93 7.18
C LEU A 674 -12.95 -32.44 5.76
N ASN A 675 -12.93 -33.75 5.55
CA ASN A 675 -12.94 -34.36 4.21
C ASN A 675 -14.16 -33.93 3.38
N ASP A 676 -15.32 -33.72 4.01
CA ASP A 676 -16.58 -33.39 3.31
C ASP A 676 -16.74 -31.89 2.98
N TRP A 677 -15.74 -31.07 3.30
CA TRP A 677 -15.75 -29.65 2.94
C TRP A 677 -15.65 -29.43 1.42
N ASN A 678 -16.53 -28.57 0.90
CA ASN A 678 -16.51 -28.17 -0.51
C ASN A 678 -15.52 -27.02 -0.75
N MET A 679 -14.29 -27.36 -1.12
CA MET A 679 -13.20 -26.40 -1.38
C MET A 679 -13.23 -25.77 -2.79
N SER A 680 -14.27 -26.03 -3.59
CA SER A 680 -14.26 -25.63 -5.02
C SER A 680 -14.15 -24.14 -5.29
N ASN A 681 -14.52 -23.26 -4.35
CA ASN A 681 -14.38 -21.80 -4.50
C ASN A 681 -13.18 -21.21 -3.77
N ALA A 682 -12.40 -22.04 -3.06
CA ALA A 682 -11.22 -21.56 -2.35
C ALA A 682 -10.11 -21.18 -3.32
N GLU A 683 -9.53 -19.99 -3.12
CA GLU A 683 -8.41 -19.45 -3.90
C GLU A 683 -7.09 -19.54 -3.14
N SER A 684 -7.09 -19.49 -1.81
CA SER A 684 -5.88 -19.56 -0.98
C SER A 684 -6.09 -20.30 0.34
N ILE A 685 -5.16 -21.20 0.65
CA ILE A 685 -5.08 -21.95 1.93
C ILE A 685 -3.63 -22.00 2.44
N THR A 686 -2.83 -20.98 2.11
CA THR A 686 -1.42 -20.86 2.50
C THR A 686 -1.28 -21.03 4.01
N SER A 687 -0.36 -21.90 4.45
CA SER A 687 -0.10 -22.18 5.87
C SER A 687 -1.30 -22.70 6.69
N MET A 688 -2.41 -23.14 6.08
CA MET A 688 -3.66 -23.45 6.80
C MET A 688 -3.46 -24.39 8.01
N PHE A 689 -2.59 -25.40 7.91
CA PHE A 689 -2.27 -26.35 8.98
C PHE A 689 -0.80 -26.27 9.45
N GLN A 690 -0.11 -25.18 9.14
CA GLN A 690 1.28 -25.03 9.55
C GLN A 690 1.41 -25.15 11.07
N TRP A 691 2.31 -25.99 11.57
CA TRP A 691 2.46 -26.29 13.01
C TRP A 691 1.21 -26.85 13.73
N ALA A 692 0.17 -27.32 13.01
CA ALA A 692 -1.01 -27.96 13.60
C ALA A 692 -0.68 -29.41 13.99
N SER A 693 0.10 -29.59 15.05
CA SER A 693 0.81 -30.84 15.35
C SER A 693 -0.05 -32.10 15.39
N ASN A 694 -1.32 -32.04 15.82
CA ASN A 694 -2.18 -33.23 15.92
C ASN A 694 -3.00 -33.54 14.66
N PHE A 695 -2.99 -32.65 13.66
CA PHE A 695 -3.86 -32.80 12.51
C PHE A 695 -3.41 -33.96 11.61
N ASN A 696 -4.27 -34.96 11.44
CA ASN A 696 -4.03 -36.11 10.57
C ASN A 696 -5.35 -36.72 10.07
N GLN A 697 -6.15 -35.91 9.37
CA GLN A 697 -7.47 -36.31 8.83
C GLN A 697 -7.45 -36.36 7.31
N PRO A 698 -8.21 -37.28 6.69
CA PRO A 698 -8.26 -37.41 5.23
C PRO A 698 -8.84 -36.15 4.57
N LEU A 699 -8.29 -35.77 3.42
CA LEU A 699 -8.71 -34.59 2.63
C LEU A 699 -8.87 -34.91 1.13
N TYR A 700 -8.93 -36.19 0.77
CA TYR A 700 -8.95 -36.65 -0.61
C TYR A 700 -10.20 -36.23 -1.40
N LYS A 701 -11.27 -35.75 -0.75
CA LYS A 701 -12.48 -35.25 -1.43
C LYS A 701 -12.41 -33.78 -1.82
N TRP A 702 -11.40 -33.03 -1.36
CA TRP A 702 -11.31 -31.60 -1.64
C TRP A 702 -11.11 -31.33 -3.14
N ASN A 703 -11.92 -30.43 -3.70
CA ASN A 703 -11.70 -29.89 -5.03
C ASN A 703 -10.74 -28.69 -4.94
N MET A 704 -9.54 -28.84 -5.51
CA MET A 704 -8.46 -27.86 -5.42
C MET A 704 -8.24 -27.07 -6.72
N SER A 705 -9.17 -27.16 -7.67
CA SER A 705 -8.97 -26.61 -9.02
C SER A 705 -8.84 -25.09 -9.08
N ASN A 706 -9.44 -24.38 -8.12
CA ASN A 706 -9.44 -22.92 -8.05
C ASN A 706 -8.35 -22.34 -7.15
N ILE A 707 -7.57 -23.20 -6.48
CA ILE A 707 -6.48 -22.77 -5.59
C ILE A 707 -5.36 -22.15 -6.41
N LYS A 708 -4.92 -20.97 -5.99
CA LYS A 708 -3.78 -20.21 -6.56
C LYS A 708 -2.56 -20.24 -5.64
N TYR A 709 -2.77 -20.31 -4.33
CA TYR A 709 -1.71 -20.25 -3.32
C TYR A 709 -1.90 -21.32 -2.21
N ILE A 710 -0.87 -22.15 -1.99
CA ILE A 710 -0.88 -23.28 -1.04
C ILE A 710 0.48 -23.48 -0.34
N SER A 711 1.34 -22.46 -0.35
CA SER A 711 2.66 -22.52 0.29
C SER A 711 2.53 -22.85 1.78
N PHE A 712 3.50 -23.60 2.33
CA PHE A 712 3.56 -23.98 3.75
C PHE A 712 2.33 -24.70 4.33
N LEU A 713 1.41 -25.24 3.52
CA LEU A 713 0.12 -25.79 3.95
C LEU A 713 0.22 -26.71 5.20
N PHE A 714 1.12 -27.69 5.15
CA PHE A 714 1.41 -28.65 6.22
C PHE A 714 2.83 -28.50 6.77
N ASP A 715 3.46 -27.33 6.58
CA ASP A 715 4.82 -27.15 7.09
C ASP A 715 4.87 -27.34 8.62
N ASN A 716 5.78 -28.19 9.08
CA ASN A 716 5.88 -28.62 10.48
C ASN A 716 4.59 -29.25 11.07
N CYS A 717 3.70 -29.79 10.22
CA CYS A 717 2.54 -30.58 10.64
C CYS A 717 2.96 -32.03 10.90
N ILE A 718 3.64 -32.25 12.03
CA ILE A 718 4.44 -33.47 12.32
C ILE A 718 3.68 -34.81 12.30
N ASN A 719 2.35 -34.82 12.38
CA ASN A 719 1.55 -36.05 12.33
C ASN A 719 0.84 -36.27 10.99
N PHE A 720 0.90 -35.32 10.03
CA PHE A 720 0.11 -35.39 8.82
C PHE A 720 0.72 -36.36 7.79
N ASN A 721 -0.02 -37.44 7.49
CA ASN A 721 0.41 -38.46 6.52
C ASN A 721 -0.80 -39.10 5.83
N GLN A 722 -1.55 -38.31 5.04
CA GLN A 722 -2.77 -38.75 4.36
C GLN A 722 -2.60 -38.74 2.84
N ASP A 723 -3.38 -39.57 2.14
CA ASP A 723 -3.42 -39.61 0.68
C ASP A 723 -4.10 -38.36 0.11
N LEU A 724 -3.40 -37.69 -0.83
CA LEU A 724 -3.86 -36.51 -1.57
C LEU A 724 -3.73 -36.67 -3.09
N GLU A 725 -3.55 -37.89 -3.61
CA GLU A 725 -3.38 -38.15 -5.06
C GLU A 725 -4.58 -37.70 -5.90
N SER A 726 -5.77 -37.65 -5.30
CA SER A 726 -7.00 -37.22 -5.97
C SER A 726 -7.08 -35.72 -6.26
N TRP A 727 -6.20 -34.90 -5.67
CA TRP A 727 -6.24 -33.44 -5.85
C TRP A 727 -5.90 -33.05 -7.29
N LYS A 728 -6.67 -32.10 -7.82
CA LYS A 728 -6.43 -31.46 -9.11
C LYS A 728 -6.20 -29.97 -8.87
N LEU A 729 -4.96 -29.53 -8.99
CA LEU A 729 -4.58 -28.13 -8.84
C LEU A 729 -4.79 -27.35 -10.15
N GLY A 730 -4.98 -26.03 -10.04
CA GLY A 730 -5.01 -25.13 -11.18
C GLY A 730 -3.63 -24.94 -11.83
N GLU A 731 -3.54 -24.06 -12.83
CA GLU A 731 -2.26 -23.68 -13.45
C GLU A 731 -1.50 -22.65 -12.58
N ASN A 732 -0.17 -22.74 -12.54
CA ASN A 732 0.73 -21.80 -11.83
C ASN A 732 0.50 -21.66 -10.31
N VAL A 733 0.12 -22.76 -9.63
CA VAL A 733 -0.06 -22.75 -8.16
C VAL A 733 1.28 -22.65 -7.44
N ASN A 734 1.40 -21.68 -6.52
CA ASN A 734 2.57 -21.56 -5.66
C ASN A 734 2.49 -22.56 -4.49
N MET A 735 3.31 -23.60 -4.54
CA MET A 735 3.34 -24.71 -3.56
C MET A 735 4.60 -24.71 -2.68
N LYS A 736 5.31 -23.58 -2.59
CA LYS A 736 6.63 -23.53 -1.93
C LYS A 736 6.50 -24.02 -0.48
N TYR A 737 7.28 -25.04 -0.12
CA TYR A 737 7.31 -25.62 1.22
C TYR A 737 5.97 -26.21 1.70
N ALA A 738 5.04 -26.57 0.81
CA ALA A 738 3.71 -27.04 1.21
C ALA A 738 3.74 -28.22 2.19
N PHE A 739 4.76 -29.07 2.12
CA PHE A 739 4.90 -30.27 2.95
C PHE A 739 6.14 -30.28 3.86
N SER A 740 6.94 -29.21 3.91
CA SER A 740 8.23 -29.28 4.60
C SER A 740 8.12 -29.68 6.08
N ASN A 741 9.03 -30.50 6.57
CA ASN A 741 9.05 -30.96 7.97
C ASN A 741 7.76 -31.70 8.39
N SER A 742 7.11 -32.40 7.46
CA SER A 742 5.94 -33.25 7.73
C SER A 742 6.14 -34.67 7.16
N PRO A 743 5.51 -35.72 7.71
CA PRO A 743 5.69 -37.08 7.22
C PRO A 743 5.39 -37.26 5.72
N ILE A 744 4.38 -36.57 5.18
CA ILE A 744 4.02 -36.62 3.76
C ILE A 744 5.14 -36.10 2.83
N GLU A 745 6.09 -35.30 3.33
CA GLU A 745 7.27 -34.86 2.54
C GLU A 745 8.10 -36.04 2.03
N SER A 746 8.13 -37.15 2.79
CA SER A 746 8.87 -38.35 2.41
C SER A 746 8.21 -39.16 1.30
N ASN A 747 6.91 -38.95 1.07
CA ASN A 747 6.13 -39.61 0.02
C ASN A 747 5.01 -38.67 -0.47
N PRO A 748 5.36 -37.59 -1.18
CA PRO A 748 4.38 -36.58 -1.59
C PRO A 748 3.54 -37.12 -2.77
N PRO A 749 2.35 -36.54 -3.01
CA PRO A 749 1.51 -36.91 -4.14
C PRO A 749 2.23 -36.72 -5.48
N SER A 750 1.90 -37.54 -6.47
CA SER A 750 2.55 -37.55 -7.79
C SER A 750 2.51 -36.21 -8.55
N TRP A 751 1.53 -35.35 -8.26
CA TRP A 751 1.40 -34.01 -8.82
C TRP A 751 2.34 -32.97 -8.18
N TYR A 752 2.90 -33.25 -7.01
CA TYR A 752 3.86 -32.39 -6.31
C TYR A 752 5.26 -32.59 -6.89
N LYS A 753 5.47 -32.10 -8.12
CA LYS A 753 6.81 -32.10 -8.75
C LYS A 753 7.58 -30.88 -8.25
N SER A 754 8.69 -31.18 -7.56
CA SER A 754 9.63 -30.27 -6.89
C SER A 754 10.18 -29.16 -7.79
#